data_AF-A0A229H902-F1
#
_entry.id   AF-A0A229H902-F1
#
_cell.length_a   1.000
_cell.length_b   1.000
_cell.length_c   1.000
_cell.angle_alpha   90.00
_cell.angle_beta   90.00
_cell.angle_gamma   90.00
#
_symmetry.space_group_name_H-M   'P 1'
#
loop_
_entity.id
_entity.type
_entity.pdbx_description
1 polymer ?
#
loop_
_entity_poly.entity_id
_entity_poly.type
_entity_poly.pdbx_seq_one_letter_code
_entity_poly.pdbx_strand_id
1 'polypeptide(L)'
;MTCAPHPATFRLLDAYVGWDESTEPGADGTIGIVGFDDPAGLRLAYRGDAPEGPTRGSLLPWFPDPRLAPGCGPCAWYLLVPGERRLLRRDVCSGAFTPVWPPGCDPAPLREPVSVAARGHRLAVVESDRVLVWRREGAQLAGVIRAERPRWAVLGPDDEVLVACQGSTNLRRYDAAGGFRGVLRTGARGEVIGLRTGPERTVWLLTDDGGRLRIHRGTRRGPFRPVTVDELAAALPPSTLTSAGEDGFCLSEKGPDGPQTTCFTWQGQARDAAPPATDAYVTSGSYVTTLIDSGISRCRWHRVRVDADVPAGTAVAVGIVVSEDGRYEDSDWQVSAPGATDFLVDQPPGRFLRLRLRLSGDGGATPAVRRIRLDFPRATSADLLPPAFRQDPAADDFTERFLSLFDATLAQLDRVIERYPALLDPAGVPDRVLPWLAGLLGLSYEAGWDAATRRALLAAAPELYRRRGTPWALREAVRIVFGVAPVIDELAADRRWAQLHKAVGGSGAGEGLGAVRLFGRSASRFRVGGSALGAAPLRAFGAPDSDPYTAHAHRFRVLLPAGSADRTALLRLVERQAPAHTVGSVRTGGAGFVVGSRSTVGVDTAFVPLPAPVLGGARPVRLNRDGVLRPGPRGLRRGVGVGVVSAVGVHTRVS
;
A
#
# COMPACT_ATOMS: atom_id res chain seq x y z
N MET A 1 -36.63 -18.58 -9.97
CA MET A 1 -37.03 -17.55 -9.00
C MET A 1 -37.11 -16.23 -9.72
N THR A 2 -38.32 -15.84 -10.09
CA THR A 2 -38.62 -14.53 -10.68
C THR A 2 -38.49 -13.48 -9.57
N CYS A 3 -37.39 -12.74 -9.57
CA CYS A 3 -37.26 -11.53 -8.75
C CYS A 3 -38.27 -10.50 -9.27
N ALA A 4 -39.48 -10.47 -8.70
CA ALA A 4 -40.31 -9.29 -8.85
C ALA A 4 -39.55 -8.10 -8.23
N PRO A 5 -39.43 -6.96 -8.93
CA PRO A 5 -38.76 -5.79 -8.37
C PRO A 5 -39.49 -5.41 -7.08
N HIS A 6 -38.80 -5.57 -5.95
CA HIS A 6 -39.32 -5.02 -4.70
C HIS A 6 -39.42 -3.50 -4.88
N PRO A 7 -40.51 -2.86 -4.43
CA PRO A 7 -40.63 -1.42 -4.49
C PRO A 7 -39.43 -0.78 -3.81
N ALA A 8 -38.86 0.25 -4.43
CA ALA A 8 -37.68 0.92 -3.88
C ALA A 8 -38.02 1.48 -2.49
N THR A 9 -37.25 1.07 -1.48
CA THR A 9 -37.41 1.53 -0.10
C THR A 9 -36.49 2.69 0.27
N PHE A 10 -35.61 3.08 -0.65
CA PHE A 10 -34.68 4.19 -0.47
C PHE A 10 -34.09 4.67 -1.79
N ARG A 11 -33.55 5.90 -1.77
CA ARG A 11 -32.67 6.48 -2.79
C ARG A 11 -31.32 6.80 -2.17
N LEU A 12 -30.24 6.54 -2.91
CA LEU A 12 -28.87 6.83 -2.53
C LEU A 12 -28.32 7.94 -3.43
N LEU A 13 -27.64 8.91 -2.85
CA LEU A 13 -26.85 9.92 -3.55
C LEU A 13 -25.39 9.76 -3.08
N ASP A 14 -24.51 9.34 -3.99
CA ASP A 14 -23.06 9.24 -3.76
C ASP A 14 -22.29 9.20 -5.10
N ALA A 15 -20.95 9.16 -5.03
CA ALA A 15 -20.10 9.14 -6.22
C ALA A 15 -20.26 7.89 -7.11
N TYR A 16 -20.95 6.83 -6.65
CA TYR A 16 -21.13 5.59 -7.41
C TYR A 16 -22.48 5.56 -8.14
N VAL A 17 -23.52 6.10 -7.51
CA VAL A 17 -24.89 6.13 -8.06
C VAL A 17 -25.18 7.46 -8.78
N GLY A 18 -24.46 8.52 -8.41
CA GLY A 18 -24.69 9.89 -8.85
C GLY A 18 -25.31 10.76 -7.76
N TRP A 19 -25.06 12.07 -7.85
CA TRP A 19 -25.57 13.07 -6.91
C TRP A 19 -26.84 13.77 -7.41
N ASP A 20 -27.35 13.39 -8.58
CA ASP A 20 -28.55 13.94 -9.22
C ASP A 20 -28.52 15.47 -9.28
N GLU A 21 -27.39 16.07 -9.69
CA GLU A 21 -27.21 17.54 -9.72
C GLU A 21 -28.16 18.23 -10.70
N SER A 22 -28.82 19.31 -10.25
CA SER A 22 -29.63 20.14 -11.14
C SER A 22 -28.74 20.94 -12.10
N THR A 23 -29.02 20.83 -13.40
CA THR A 23 -28.34 21.57 -14.48
C THR A 23 -29.17 22.74 -15.01
N GLU A 24 -30.29 23.09 -14.36
CA GLU A 24 -31.18 24.17 -14.77
C GLU A 24 -30.53 25.54 -14.51
N PRO A 25 -30.35 26.40 -15.54
CA PRO A 25 -29.84 27.75 -15.34
C PRO A 25 -30.84 28.60 -14.55
N GLY A 26 -30.52 28.99 -13.32
CA GLY A 26 -31.31 29.94 -12.52
C GLY A 26 -32.06 29.36 -11.30
N ALA A 27 -32.13 28.03 -11.15
CA ALA A 27 -32.28 27.44 -9.82
C ALA A 27 -30.92 27.55 -9.10
N ASP A 28 -30.88 27.69 -7.77
CA ASP A 28 -29.64 27.73 -6.96
C ASP A 28 -28.63 26.65 -7.42
N GLY A 29 -27.76 27.00 -8.36
CA GLY A 29 -26.89 26.04 -9.03
C GLY A 29 -25.81 25.50 -8.10
N THR A 30 -25.03 24.52 -8.58
CA THR A 30 -23.84 24.07 -7.86
C THR A 30 -22.85 25.23 -7.73
N ILE A 31 -22.65 25.72 -6.51
CA ILE A 31 -21.77 26.84 -6.18
C ILE A 31 -20.81 26.39 -5.09
N GLY A 32 -19.50 26.53 -5.33
CA GLY A 32 -18.49 26.35 -4.28
C GLY A 32 -18.38 24.94 -3.70
N ILE A 33 -18.99 23.93 -4.33
CA ILE A 33 -18.89 22.50 -3.98
C ILE A 33 -18.20 21.75 -5.11
N VAL A 34 -17.33 20.81 -4.76
CA VAL A 34 -16.64 19.91 -5.69
C VAL A 34 -16.60 18.48 -5.12
N GLY A 35 -16.18 17.51 -5.92
CA GLY A 35 -16.00 16.11 -5.49
C GLY A 35 -17.16 15.18 -5.85
N PHE A 36 -17.97 15.53 -6.85
CA PHE A 36 -19.12 14.73 -7.27
C PHE A 36 -18.72 13.33 -7.76
N ASP A 37 -17.59 13.21 -8.44
CA ASP A 37 -17.02 11.92 -8.88
C ASP A 37 -15.97 11.35 -7.89
N ASP A 38 -15.78 11.98 -6.73
CA ASP A 38 -14.75 11.60 -5.76
C ASP A 38 -15.35 10.69 -4.66
N PRO A 39 -14.83 9.45 -4.48
CA PRO A 39 -15.24 8.58 -3.38
C PRO A 39 -15.04 9.17 -1.98
N ALA A 40 -14.18 10.19 -1.83
CA ALA A 40 -14.01 10.94 -0.59
C ALA A 40 -15.21 11.83 -0.24
N GLY A 41 -16.09 12.11 -1.20
CA GLY A 41 -17.32 12.87 -1.02
C GLY A 41 -17.25 14.34 -1.43
N LEU A 42 -18.40 15.00 -1.34
CA LEU A 42 -18.57 16.42 -1.64
C LEU A 42 -17.91 17.29 -0.58
N ARG A 43 -17.24 18.35 -1.01
CA ARG A 43 -16.50 19.29 -0.15
C ARG A 43 -16.53 20.70 -0.72
N LEU A 44 -16.17 21.68 0.09
CA LEU A 44 -15.95 23.05 -0.34
C LEU A 44 -14.80 23.09 -1.35
N ALA A 45 -14.99 23.90 -2.39
CA ALA A 45 -13.98 24.18 -3.39
C ALA A 45 -12.79 24.92 -2.77
N TYR A 46 -11.60 24.71 -3.30
CA TYR A 46 -10.47 25.58 -3.00
C TYR A 46 -10.71 26.99 -3.56
N ARG A 47 -10.17 28.01 -2.88
CA ARG A 47 -10.20 29.39 -3.37
C ARG A 47 -9.22 29.56 -4.53
N GLY A 48 -9.65 30.19 -5.62
CA GLY A 48 -8.82 30.49 -6.80
C GLY A 48 -9.22 29.70 -8.05
N ASP A 49 -8.34 29.68 -9.05
CA ASP A 49 -8.64 29.17 -10.41
C ASP A 49 -8.76 27.63 -10.51
N ALA A 50 -8.46 26.91 -9.43
CA ALA A 50 -8.53 25.43 -9.36
C ALA A 50 -9.38 24.93 -8.19
N PRO A 51 -10.72 24.97 -8.31
CA PRO A 51 -11.64 24.59 -7.24
C PRO A 51 -11.50 23.11 -6.80
N GLU A 52 -11.05 22.23 -7.69
CA GLU A 52 -10.89 20.78 -7.43
C GLU A 52 -9.50 20.38 -6.92
N GLY A 53 -8.45 21.18 -7.19
CA GLY A 53 -7.04 20.80 -7.00
C GLY A 53 -6.39 21.44 -5.77
N PRO A 54 -5.27 20.89 -5.26
CA PRO A 54 -4.56 21.51 -4.14
C PRO A 54 -4.09 22.92 -4.50
N THR A 55 -4.15 23.85 -3.53
CA THR A 55 -3.60 25.20 -3.72
C THR A 55 -2.08 25.18 -3.72
N ARG A 56 -1.46 26.22 -4.30
CA ARG A 56 0.00 26.35 -4.29
C ARG A 56 0.56 26.36 -2.86
N GLY A 57 -0.16 27.03 -1.95
CA GLY A 57 0.19 27.19 -0.53
C GLY A 57 0.28 25.86 0.21
N SER A 58 -0.71 24.97 0.04
CA SER A 58 -0.72 23.66 0.71
C SER A 58 0.43 22.75 0.26
N LEU A 59 0.97 22.98 -0.94
CA LEU A 59 2.07 22.19 -1.51
C LEU A 59 3.46 22.76 -1.25
N LEU A 60 3.59 23.97 -0.70
CA LEU A 60 4.88 24.61 -0.40
C LEU A 60 5.83 23.74 0.45
N PRO A 61 5.37 23.02 1.49
CA PRO A 61 6.28 22.19 2.29
C PRO A 61 6.98 21.09 1.47
N TRP A 62 6.38 20.63 0.38
CA TRP A 62 6.94 19.60 -0.50
C TRP A 62 7.63 20.18 -1.73
N PHE A 63 7.04 21.22 -2.32
CA PHE A 63 7.51 21.91 -3.52
C PHE A 63 7.74 23.39 -3.19
N PRO A 64 8.92 23.77 -2.68
CA PRO A 64 9.22 25.15 -2.32
C PRO A 64 9.23 26.08 -3.55
N ASP A 65 9.29 27.39 -3.32
CA ASP A 65 9.57 28.39 -4.35
C ASP A 65 10.90 28.06 -5.06
N PRO A 66 11.05 28.29 -6.38
CA PRO A 66 12.30 28.00 -7.10
C PRO A 66 13.54 28.66 -6.49
N ARG A 67 13.39 29.77 -5.77
CA ARG A 67 14.50 30.46 -5.07
C ARG A 67 14.94 29.75 -3.80
N LEU A 68 14.20 28.75 -3.31
CA LEU A 68 14.46 28.07 -2.04
C LEU A 68 14.77 26.59 -2.25
N ALA A 69 15.76 26.09 -1.52
CA ALA A 69 16.03 24.66 -1.43
C ALA A 69 16.28 24.22 0.02
N PRO A 70 15.57 23.20 0.52
CA PRO A 70 15.84 22.63 1.83
C PRO A 70 17.20 21.92 1.81
N GLY A 71 18.02 22.20 2.82
CA GLY A 71 19.30 21.52 3.06
C GLY A 71 19.12 20.16 3.75
N CYS A 72 20.23 19.56 4.16
CA CYS A 72 20.22 18.25 4.82
C CYS A 72 19.87 18.29 6.32
N GLY A 73 20.11 19.42 6.98
CA GLY A 73 19.71 19.63 8.37
C GLY A 73 18.25 20.09 8.48
N PRO A 74 17.57 19.84 9.62
CA PRO A 74 16.17 20.21 9.83
C PRO A 74 15.89 21.72 9.69
N CYS A 75 16.90 22.55 9.90
CA CYS A 75 16.83 24.01 9.81
C CYS A 75 17.64 24.61 8.65
N ALA A 76 18.31 23.76 7.86
CA ALA A 76 19.20 24.23 6.81
C ALA A 76 18.40 24.60 5.56
N TRP A 77 18.63 25.80 5.04
CA TRP A 77 18.00 26.31 3.82
C TRP A 77 19.01 27.02 2.95
N TYR A 78 18.81 26.92 1.64
CA TYR A 78 19.50 27.74 0.65
C TYR A 78 18.50 28.71 0.03
N LEU A 79 18.89 29.98 -0.06
CA LEU A 79 18.13 31.05 -0.67
C LEU A 79 18.92 31.64 -1.83
N LEU A 80 18.37 31.53 -3.02
CA LEU A 80 18.87 32.20 -4.21
C LEU A 80 18.32 33.63 -4.23
N VAL A 81 19.21 34.60 -4.44
CA VAL A 81 18.87 36.03 -4.60
C VAL A 81 19.21 36.44 -6.03
N PRO A 82 18.30 36.26 -7.01
CA PRO A 82 18.63 36.45 -8.42
C PRO A 82 19.14 37.85 -8.76
N GLY A 83 18.53 38.90 -8.17
CA GLY A 83 18.91 40.29 -8.39
C GLY A 83 20.34 40.62 -7.96
N GLU A 84 20.85 39.93 -6.93
CA GLU A 84 22.24 40.09 -6.46
C GLU A 84 23.19 39.04 -7.03
N ARG A 85 22.67 38.05 -7.78
CA ARG A 85 23.42 36.91 -8.32
C ARG A 85 24.16 36.13 -7.23
N ARG A 86 23.53 35.97 -6.08
CA ARG A 86 24.10 35.33 -4.88
C ARG A 86 23.28 34.15 -4.43
N LEU A 87 23.98 33.22 -3.79
CA LEU A 87 23.37 32.14 -3.05
C LEU A 87 23.70 32.29 -1.56
N LEU A 88 22.66 32.30 -0.74
CA LEU A 88 22.75 32.37 0.71
C LEU A 88 22.44 30.99 1.30
N ARG A 89 23.10 30.65 2.41
CA ARG A 89 22.82 29.49 3.24
C ARG A 89 22.41 29.97 4.62
N ARG A 90 21.34 29.41 5.15
CA ARG A 90 20.89 29.66 6.51
C ARG A 90 21.82 28.98 7.49
N ASP A 91 22.41 29.76 8.38
CA ASP A 91 23.19 29.27 9.50
C ASP A 91 22.25 28.74 10.60
N VAL A 92 22.53 27.53 11.09
CA VAL A 92 21.64 26.82 12.02
C VAL A 92 21.71 27.41 13.43
N CYS A 93 22.83 28.05 13.79
CA CYS A 93 23.04 28.59 15.14
C CYS A 93 22.50 30.02 15.29
N SER A 94 22.78 30.89 14.32
CA SER A 94 22.34 32.28 14.31
C SER A 94 20.98 32.49 13.65
N GLY A 95 20.49 31.51 12.89
CA GLY A 95 19.24 31.60 12.13
C GLY A 95 19.30 32.52 10.91
N ALA A 96 20.43 33.21 10.70
CA ALA A 96 20.63 34.21 9.64
C ALA A 96 21.07 33.57 8.32
N PHE A 97 20.73 34.22 7.21
CA PHE A 97 21.21 33.85 5.89
C PHE A 97 22.59 34.47 5.62
N THR A 98 23.57 33.63 5.33
CA THR A 98 24.95 34.04 5.05
C THR A 98 25.36 33.60 3.65
N PRO A 99 26.26 34.32 2.95
CA PRO A 99 26.68 33.93 1.61
C PRO A 99 27.39 32.57 1.62
N VAL A 100 27.04 31.69 0.67
CA VAL A 100 27.74 30.41 0.49
C VAL A 100 29.21 30.64 0.12
N TRP A 101 29.47 31.66 -0.70
CA TRP A 101 30.81 32.07 -1.11
C TRP A 101 31.14 33.44 -0.52
N PRO A 102 32.21 33.56 0.29
CA PRO A 102 32.69 34.85 0.77
C PRO A 102 33.15 35.75 -0.38
N PRO A 103 33.11 37.09 -0.20
CA PRO A 103 33.66 38.03 -1.19
C PRO A 103 35.14 37.70 -1.46
N GLY A 104 35.48 37.38 -2.71
CA GLY A 104 36.85 37.04 -3.15
C GLY A 104 37.15 35.54 -3.32
N CYS A 105 36.26 34.64 -2.88
CA CYS A 105 36.41 33.19 -3.04
C CYS A 105 35.28 32.57 -3.88
N ASP A 106 34.67 33.36 -4.77
CA ASP A 106 33.59 32.89 -5.65
C ASP A 106 34.16 32.00 -6.77
N PRO A 107 33.85 30.69 -6.79
CA PRO A 107 34.39 29.77 -7.79
C PRO A 107 33.85 30.04 -9.20
N ALA A 108 32.73 30.75 -9.35
CA ALA A 108 32.19 31.23 -10.62
C ALA A 108 31.01 32.19 -10.37
N PRO A 109 31.06 33.45 -10.85
CA PRO A 109 29.95 34.38 -10.66
C PRO A 109 28.70 33.86 -11.38
N LEU A 110 27.61 33.72 -10.61
CA LEU A 110 26.28 33.48 -11.17
C LEU A 110 25.95 34.63 -12.14
N ARG A 111 25.26 34.32 -13.24
CA ARG A 111 24.89 35.25 -14.29
C ARG A 111 23.41 35.58 -14.19
N GLU A 112 22.57 34.57 -14.42
CA GLU A 112 21.11 34.69 -14.47
C GLU A 112 20.48 33.49 -13.77
N PRO A 113 20.63 33.38 -12.44
CA PRO A 113 20.16 32.20 -11.74
C PRO A 113 18.63 32.26 -11.58
N VAL A 114 17.98 31.14 -11.89
CA VAL A 114 16.52 30.97 -11.96
C VAL A 114 16.02 30.17 -10.77
N SER A 115 16.70 29.06 -10.44
CA SER A 115 16.29 28.19 -9.35
C SER A 115 17.46 27.49 -8.66
N VAL A 116 17.22 26.97 -7.46
CA VAL A 116 18.19 26.22 -6.68
C VAL A 116 17.63 24.88 -6.22
N ALA A 117 18.49 23.87 -6.12
CA ALA A 117 18.16 22.58 -5.54
C ALA A 117 19.32 22.03 -4.69
N ALA A 118 19.00 21.39 -3.58
CA ALA A 118 19.98 20.81 -2.68
C ALA A 118 19.60 19.38 -2.27
N ARG A 119 20.61 18.51 -2.11
CA ARG A 119 20.46 17.16 -1.55
C ARG A 119 21.79 16.63 -1.05
N GLY A 120 21.87 16.24 0.22
CA GLY A 120 23.15 15.84 0.80
C GLY A 120 24.09 17.04 0.84
N HIS A 121 25.36 16.79 0.56
CA HIS A 121 26.37 17.83 0.39
C HIS A 121 26.45 18.37 -1.05
N ARG A 122 25.40 18.19 -1.86
CA ARG A 122 25.36 18.63 -3.26
C ARG A 122 24.33 19.73 -3.45
N LEU A 123 24.66 20.63 -4.35
CA LEU A 123 23.89 21.82 -4.67
C LEU A 123 23.85 21.97 -6.20
N ALA A 124 22.70 22.36 -6.73
CA ALA A 124 22.55 22.73 -8.13
C ALA A 124 21.90 24.12 -8.22
N VAL A 125 22.48 24.99 -9.04
CA VAL A 125 21.87 26.28 -9.41
C VAL A 125 21.60 26.25 -10.90
N VAL A 126 20.35 26.52 -11.24
CA VAL A 126 19.86 26.59 -12.62
C VAL A 126 19.99 28.01 -13.10
N GLU A 127 20.60 28.22 -14.25
CA GLU A 127 20.69 29.49 -14.97
C GLU A 127 19.95 29.39 -16.31
N SER A 128 19.79 30.51 -17.03
CA SER A 128 19.04 30.55 -18.30
C SER A 128 19.55 29.61 -19.41
N ASP A 129 20.83 29.21 -19.40
CA ASP A 129 21.48 28.36 -20.41
C ASP A 129 22.17 27.09 -19.87
N ARG A 130 22.24 26.92 -18.55
CA ARG A 130 23.00 25.83 -17.92
C ARG A 130 22.58 25.54 -16.49
N VAL A 131 23.03 24.40 -15.97
CA VAL A 131 22.91 24.01 -14.56
C VAL A 131 24.30 23.78 -14.00
N LEU A 132 24.66 24.54 -12.98
CA LEU A 132 25.92 24.41 -12.25
C LEU A 132 25.71 23.44 -11.09
N VAL A 133 26.58 22.43 -10.97
CA VAL A 133 26.48 21.39 -9.92
C VAL A 133 27.71 21.46 -9.02
N TRP A 134 27.50 21.66 -7.73
CA TRP A 134 28.54 21.68 -6.71
C TRP A 134 28.46 20.49 -5.75
N ARG A 135 29.60 20.16 -5.17
CA ARG A 135 29.79 19.23 -4.05
C ARG A 135 30.32 20.00 -2.84
N ARG A 136 30.35 19.32 -1.69
CA ARG A 136 30.81 19.89 -0.40
C ARG A 136 30.11 21.21 -0.08
N GLU A 137 28.78 21.23 -0.24
CA GLU A 137 27.92 22.36 0.12
C GLU A 137 28.28 23.68 -0.60
N GLY A 138 28.76 23.59 -1.84
CA GLY A 138 29.12 24.75 -2.66
C GLY A 138 30.62 24.99 -2.78
N ALA A 139 31.46 24.32 -1.98
CA ALA A 139 32.91 24.55 -1.98
C ALA A 139 33.63 24.05 -3.25
N GLN A 140 33.08 23.07 -3.97
CA GLN A 140 33.71 22.48 -5.14
C GLN A 140 32.73 22.36 -6.30
N LEU A 141 33.01 23.02 -7.43
CA LEU A 141 32.25 22.82 -8.67
C LEU A 141 32.56 21.43 -9.24
N ALA A 142 31.51 20.62 -9.43
CA ALA A 142 31.61 19.25 -9.93
C ALA A 142 31.33 19.13 -11.43
N GLY A 143 30.50 20.01 -11.99
CA GLY A 143 30.18 19.98 -13.42
C GLY A 143 29.24 21.09 -13.85
N VAL A 144 29.18 21.29 -15.17
CA VAL A 144 28.29 22.25 -15.84
C VAL A 144 27.47 21.50 -16.87
N ILE A 145 26.15 21.43 -16.65
CA ILE A 145 25.20 20.81 -17.58
C ILE A 145 24.68 21.90 -18.51
N ARG A 146 24.92 21.80 -19.82
CA ARG A 146 24.29 22.68 -20.81
C ARG A 146 22.92 22.13 -21.18
N ALA A 147 21.89 22.97 -21.05
CA ALA A 147 20.52 22.64 -21.38
C ALA A 147 19.82 23.87 -21.97
N GLU A 148 18.86 23.65 -22.85
CA GLU A 148 18.10 24.74 -23.45
C GLU A 148 16.98 25.18 -22.51
N ARG A 149 17.04 26.43 -22.02
CA ARG A 149 16.05 27.03 -21.12
C ARG A 149 15.68 26.14 -19.92
N PRO A 150 16.65 25.68 -19.11
CA PRO A 150 16.35 24.91 -17.93
C PRO A 150 15.63 25.81 -16.89
N ARG A 151 14.60 25.27 -16.25
CA ARG A 151 13.80 25.99 -15.24
C ARG A 151 13.88 25.36 -13.87
N TRP A 152 14.04 24.04 -13.83
CA TRP A 152 14.16 23.28 -12.59
C TRP A 152 15.26 22.24 -12.73
N ALA A 153 15.97 22.00 -11.63
CA ALA A 153 16.84 20.85 -11.48
C ALA A 153 16.55 20.16 -10.16
N VAL A 154 16.72 18.84 -10.10
CA VAL A 154 16.71 18.10 -8.85
C VAL A 154 17.84 17.09 -8.82
N LEU A 155 18.42 16.93 -7.64
CA LEU A 155 19.54 16.03 -7.40
C LEU A 155 19.02 14.65 -6.99
N GLY A 156 19.28 13.64 -7.82
CA GLY A 156 18.92 12.24 -7.61
C GLY A 156 19.97 11.46 -6.81
N PRO A 157 19.70 10.21 -6.44
CA PRO A 157 20.74 9.30 -5.94
C PRO A 157 21.73 8.96 -7.07
N ASP A 158 22.92 8.47 -6.71
CA ASP A 158 23.97 8.03 -7.66
C ASP A 158 24.52 9.12 -8.60
N ASP A 159 24.72 10.35 -8.10
CA ASP A 159 25.22 11.48 -8.90
C ASP A 159 24.37 11.85 -10.13
N GLU A 160 23.08 11.48 -10.11
CA GLU A 160 22.12 11.90 -11.14
C GLU A 160 21.61 13.32 -10.90
N VAL A 161 21.47 14.09 -11.98
CA VAL A 161 20.79 15.38 -12.03
C VAL A 161 19.65 15.29 -13.04
N LEU A 162 18.43 15.58 -12.61
CA LEU A 162 17.26 15.67 -13.48
C LEU A 162 16.96 17.14 -13.75
N VAL A 163 16.75 17.51 -15.00
CA VAL A 163 16.52 18.88 -15.44
C VAL A 163 15.19 18.97 -16.18
N ALA A 164 14.30 19.86 -15.75
CA ALA A 164 13.09 20.23 -16.47
C ALA A 164 13.34 21.53 -17.25
N CYS A 165 13.00 21.53 -18.53
CA CYS A 165 13.18 22.67 -19.43
C CYS A 165 11.83 23.34 -19.69
N GLN A 166 11.85 24.65 -19.94
CA GLN A 166 10.65 25.40 -20.25
C GLN A 166 9.90 24.81 -21.45
N GLY A 167 8.56 24.74 -21.38
CA GLY A 167 7.73 24.21 -22.46
C GLY A 167 7.73 22.68 -22.61
N SER A 168 8.34 21.93 -21.68
CA SER A 168 8.34 20.46 -21.69
C SER A 168 8.11 19.90 -20.29
N THR A 169 7.22 18.91 -20.17
CA THR A 169 7.04 18.12 -18.95
C THR A 169 8.01 16.95 -18.83
N ASN A 170 8.77 16.64 -19.89
CA ASN A 170 9.79 15.59 -19.88
C ASN A 170 11.06 16.05 -19.16
N LEU A 171 11.68 15.15 -18.41
CA LEU A 171 12.89 15.44 -17.62
C LEU A 171 14.13 14.90 -18.32
N ARG A 172 15.14 15.74 -18.52
CA ARG A 172 16.45 15.33 -19.07
C ARG A 172 17.33 14.85 -17.92
N ARG A 173 18.01 13.72 -18.13
CA ARG A 173 18.85 13.06 -17.13
C ARG A 173 20.31 13.30 -17.45
N TYR A 174 21.06 13.75 -16.46
CA TYR A 174 22.51 13.98 -16.55
C TYR A 174 23.21 13.32 -15.36
N ASP A 175 24.50 13.10 -15.47
CA ASP A 175 25.36 12.89 -14.30
C ASP A 175 25.90 14.22 -13.76
N ALA A 176 26.49 14.19 -12.57
CA ALA A 176 27.03 15.35 -11.88
C ALA A 176 28.19 16.05 -12.62
N ALA A 177 28.80 15.41 -13.63
CA ALA A 177 29.86 15.98 -14.45
C ALA A 177 29.31 16.67 -15.72
N GLY A 178 28.03 16.49 -16.04
CA GLY A 178 27.39 17.06 -17.23
C GLY A 178 27.08 16.05 -18.33
N GLY A 179 27.41 14.77 -18.15
CA GLY A 179 27.17 13.71 -19.12
C GLY A 179 25.68 13.39 -19.27
N PHE A 180 25.14 13.48 -20.48
CA PHE A 180 23.73 13.17 -20.75
C PHE A 180 23.46 11.65 -20.65
N ARG A 181 22.38 11.28 -19.96
CA ARG A 181 21.99 9.89 -19.68
C ARG A 181 20.65 9.47 -20.28
N GLY A 182 19.88 10.41 -20.84
CA GLY A 182 18.61 10.15 -21.52
C GLY A 182 17.47 11.07 -21.10
N VAL A 183 16.27 10.79 -21.60
CA VAL A 183 15.05 11.56 -21.29
C VAL A 183 14.05 10.66 -20.57
N LEU A 184 13.51 11.16 -19.46
CA LEU A 184 12.39 10.58 -18.75
C LEU A 184 11.09 11.18 -19.29
N ARG A 185 10.30 10.35 -19.97
CA ARG A 185 9.00 10.78 -20.50
C ARG A 185 7.95 10.69 -19.41
N THR A 186 7.37 11.83 -19.04
CA THR A 186 6.39 11.90 -17.95
C THR A 186 4.98 11.73 -18.47
N GLY A 187 4.66 12.26 -19.65
CA GLY A 187 3.28 12.27 -20.16
C GLY A 187 2.34 13.19 -19.36
N ALA A 188 2.88 13.99 -18.44
CA ALA A 188 2.12 15.01 -17.73
C ALA A 188 1.80 16.18 -18.68
N ARG A 189 0.67 16.85 -18.45
CA ARG A 189 0.25 18.05 -19.17
C ARG A 189 0.59 19.31 -18.36
N GLY A 190 0.56 20.47 -19.01
CA GLY A 190 0.88 21.75 -18.36
C GLY A 190 2.37 22.07 -18.28
N GLU A 191 2.73 23.02 -17.42
CA GLU A 191 4.11 23.43 -17.15
C GLU A 191 4.63 22.82 -15.84
N VAL A 192 5.91 22.43 -15.80
CA VAL A 192 6.56 22.00 -14.56
C VAL A 192 6.81 23.19 -13.65
N ILE A 193 6.14 23.22 -12.50
CA ILE A 193 6.28 24.27 -11.48
C ILE A 193 6.88 23.76 -10.16
N GLY A 194 7.29 22.49 -10.11
CA GLY A 194 7.99 21.91 -8.97
C GLY A 194 8.50 20.51 -9.24
N LEU A 195 9.67 20.18 -8.71
CA LEU A 195 10.33 18.89 -8.93
C LEU A 195 11.04 18.41 -7.67
N ARG A 196 10.80 17.15 -7.27
CA ARG A 196 11.41 16.54 -6.08
C ARG A 196 11.73 15.07 -6.32
N THR A 197 12.78 14.57 -5.67
CA THR A 197 13.11 13.13 -5.66
C THR A 197 12.82 12.53 -4.30
N GLY A 198 12.28 11.31 -4.28
CA GLY A 198 12.02 10.57 -3.05
C GLY A 198 12.92 9.35 -2.85
N PRO A 199 12.56 8.51 -1.86
CA PRO A 199 13.15 7.18 -1.69
C PRO A 199 13.02 6.33 -2.95
N GLU A 200 13.84 5.28 -3.07
CA GLU A 200 13.74 4.27 -4.14
C GLU A 200 13.80 4.82 -5.59
N ARG A 201 14.49 5.95 -5.80
CA ARG A 201 14.60 6.60 -7.12
C ARG A 201 13.23 7.05 -7.68
N THR A 202 12.28 7.36 -6.80
CA THR A 202 11.00 7.99 -7.18
C THR A 202 11.20 9.46 -7.53
N VAL A 203 10.44 9.93 -8.51
CA VAL A 203 10.41 11.33 -8.94
C VAL A 203 8.99 11.84 -8.79
N TRP A 204 8.89 13.02 -8.17
CA TRP A 204 7.65 13.73 -7.88
C TRP A 204 7.66 15.04 -8.66
N LEU A 205 6.62 15.25 -9.44
CA LEU A 205 6.48 16.36 -10.36
C LEU A 205 5.19 17.12 -10.02
N LEU A 206 5.28 18.43 -9.87
CA LEU A 206 4.13 19.32 -9.76
C LEU A 206 3.97 20.06 -11.08
N THR A 207 2.80 19.93 -11.71
CA THR A 207 2.46 20.64 -12.95
C THR A 207 1.31 21.60 -12.74
N ASP A 208 1.35 22.72 -13.46
CA ASP A 208 0.25 23.66 -13.63
C ASP A 208 -0.34 23.52 -15.03
N ASP A 209 -1.60 23.09 -15.11
CA ASP A 209 -2.36 22.90 -16.35
C ASP A 209 -3.51 23.91 -16.38
N GLY A 210 -3.19 25.16 -16.71
CA GLY A 210 -4.18 26.25 -16.81
C GLY A 210 -4.82 26.61 -15.47
N GLY A 211 -4.02 26.71 -14.39
CA GLY A 211 -4.46 26.98 -13.03
C GLY A 211 -4.64 25.72 -12.19
N ARG A 212 -4.86 24.55 -12.83
CA ARG A 212 -5.06 23.27 -12.13
C ARG A 212 -3.73 22.62 -11.76
N LEU A 213 -3.42 22.65 -10.47
CA LEU A 213 -2.24 21.98 -9.94
C LEU A 213 -2.43 20.46 -9.85
N ARG A 214 -1.49 19.70 -10.40
CA ARG A 214 -1.47 18.22 -10.34
C ARG A 214 -0.13 17.71 -9.85
N ILE A 215 -0.17 16.74 -8.94
CA ILE A 215 1.00 16.03 -8.46
C ILE A 215 1.11 14.72 -9.22
N HIS A 216 2.29 14.44 -9.77
CA HIS A 216 2.59 13.22 -10.48
C HIS A 216 3.72 12.46 -9.79
N ARG A 217 3.56 11.15 -9.62
CA ARG A 217 4.59 10.24 -9.12
C ARG A 217 5.01 9.28 -10.23
N GLY A 218 6.31 9.14 -10.42
CA GLY A 218 6.89 8.19 -11.38
C GLY A 218 8.20 7.58 -10.89
N THR A 219 8.66 6.55 -11.60
CA THR A 219 9.98 5.95 -11.40
C THR A 219 10.76 5.97 -12.71
N ARG A 220 12.05 5.64 -12.68
CA ARG A 220 12.89 5.63 -13.90
C ARG A 220 12.39 4.68 -15.00
N ARG A 221 11.58 3.67 -14.67
CA ARG A 221 11.09 2.63 -15.60
C ARG A 221 9.56 2.53 -15.66
N GLY A 222 8.84 3.20 -14.77
CA GLY A 222 7.38 3.17 -14.68
C GLY A 222 6.75 4.47 -15.17
N PRO A 223 5.48 4.44 -15.62
CA PRO A 223 4.76 5.63 -16.04
C PRO A 223 4.57 6.60 -14.86
N PHE A 224 4.49 7.90 -15.16
CA PHE A 224 4.03 8.88 -14.17
C PHE A 224 2.51 8.79 -14.07
N ARG A 225 1.99 8.75 -12.85
CA ARG A 225 0.55 8.80 -12.56
C ARG A 225 0.22 9.98 -11.65
N PRO A 226 -0.96 10.58 -11.78
CA PRO A 226 -1.44 11.55 -10.79
C PRO A 226 -1.58 10.88 -9.41
N VAL A 227 -1.32 11.64 -8.35
CA VAL A 227 -1.40 11.21 -6.95
C VAL A 227 -1.99 12.31 -6.08
N THR A 228 -2.54 11.94 -4.92
CA THR A 228 -3.13 12.88 -3.94
C THR A 228 -2.05 13.52 -3.04
N VAL A 229 -2.44 14.56 -2.31
CA VAL A 229 -1.59 15.22 -1.30
C VAL A 229 -1.26 14.25 -0.16
N ASP A 230 -2.20 13.41 0.24
CA ASP A 230 -1.99 12.41 1.30
C ASP A 230 -0.96 11.34 0.88
N GLU A 231 -1.02 10.87 -0.37
CA GLU A 231 0.01 9.97 -0.91
C GLU A 231 1.40 10.63 -0.92
N LEU A 232 1.47 11.93 -1.22
CA LEU A 232 2.70 12.71 -1.17
C LEU A 232 3.23 12.85 0.26
N ALA A 233 2.37 13.21 1.22
CA ALA A 233 2.71 13.39 2.62
C ALA A 233 3.17 12.07 3.28
N ALA A 234 2.55 10.95 2.92
CA ALA A 234 2.95 9.63 3.38
C ALA A 234 4.31 9.19 2.83
N ALA A 235 4.67 9.65 1.63
CA ALA A 235 5.90 9.23 0.96
C ALA A 235 7.11 10.15 1.20
N LEU A 236 6.87 11.44 1.47
CA LEU A 236 7.92 12.45 1.64
C LEU A 236 7.66 13.30 2.89
N PRO A 237 8.67 13.48 3.77
CA PRO A 237 8.53 14.39 4.89
C PRO A 237 8.41 15.84 4.39
N PRO A 238 7.49 16.64 4.96
CA PRO A 238 7.40 18.06 4.65
C PRO A 238 8.66 18.80 5.11
N SER A 239 9.01 19.87 4.40
CA SER A 239 10.03 20.83 4.87
C SER A 239 9.43 21.77 5.92
N THR A 240 10.28 22.61 6.52
CA THR A 240 9.84 23.62 7.50
C THR A 240 9.18 24.85 6.87
N LEU A 241 9.05 24.93 5.54
CA LEU A 241 8.43 26.06 4.85
C LEU A 241 6.92 26.07 5.06
N THR A 242 6.39 27.16 5.61
CA THR A 242 4.95 27.32 5.90
C THR A 242 4.25 28.23 4.91
N SER A 243 4.93 29.30 4.45
CA SER A 243 4.38 30.23 3.47
C SER A 243 5.48 30.82 2.58
N ALA A 244 5.11 31.21 1.38
CA ALA A 244 5.95 31.93 0.43
C ALA A 244 5.03 32.78 -0.47
N GLY A 245 5.36 34.06 -0.63
CA GLY A 245 4.60 35.03 -1.42
C GLY A 245 5.51 36.09 -2.02
N GLU A 246 4.93 37.18 -2.50
CA GLU A 246 5.69 38.25 -3.17
C GLU A 246 6.71 38.91 -2.24
N ASP A 247 6.34 39.13 -0.97
CA ASP A 247 7.17 39.87 -0.01
C ASP A 247 8.20 39.00 0.75
N GLY A 248 8.14 37.68 0.62
CA GLY A 248 9.05 36.78 1.33
C GLY A 248 8.47 35.41 1.63
N PHE A 249 9.05 34.74 2.61
CA PHE A 249 8.67 33.38 3.04
C PHE A 249 8.79 33.22 4.55
N CYS A 250 8.16 32.18 5.09
CA CYS A 250 8.19 31.87 6.52
C CYS A 250 8.53 30.39 6.77
N LEU A 251 9.29 30.14 7.83
CA LEU A 251 9.73 28.83 8.27
C LEU A 251 9.16 28.54 9.67
N SER A 252 8.79 27.29 9.93
CA SER A 252 8.41 26.79 11.24
C SER A 252 9.61 26.12 11.92
N GLU A 253 9.95 26.58 13.12
CA GLU A 253 11.10 26.13 13.89
C GLU A 253 10.66 25.59 15.25
N LYS A 254 11.40 24.63 15.79
CA LYS A 254 11.16 24.15 17.15
C LYS A 254 11.81 25.11 18.15
N GLY A 255 11.00 25.95 18.77
CA GLY A 255 11.42 26.80 19.89
C GLY A 255 11.32 26.10 21.25
N PRO A 256 11.83 26.71 22.32
CA PRO A 256 11.77 26.18 23.68
C PRO A 256 10.34 26.00 24.21
N ASP A 257 9.41 26.86 23.78
CA ASP A 257 7.99 26.85 24.20
C ASP A 257 7.04 26.24 23.15
N GLY A 258 7.58 25.63 22.08
CA GLY A 258 6.80 25.06 20.97
C GLY A 258 7.22 25.59 19.60
N PRO A 259 6.45 25.28 18.53
CA PRO A 259 6.79 25.71 17.18
C PRO A 259 6.68 27.24 17.04
N GLN A 260 7.75 27.89 16.61
CA GLN A 260 7.82 29.32 16.34
C GLN A 260 7.93 29.57 14.83
N THR A 261 7.28 30.62 14.34
CA THR A 261 7.36 30.98 12.91
C THR A 261 8.30 32.16 12.74
N THR A 262 9.34 31.99 11.91
CA THR A 262 10.29 33.03 11.53
C THR A 262 10.11 33.38 10.06
N CYS A 263 10.07 34.66 9.72
CA CYS A 263 9.83 35.10 8.35
C CYS A 263 11.02 35.91 7.80
N PHE A 264 11.25 35.78 6.50
CA PHE A 264 12.37 36.41 5.82
C PHE A 264 11.92 37.06 4.50
N THR A 265 12.59 38.14 4.11
CA THR A 265 12.49 38.71 2.76
C THR A 265 13.24 37.84 1.75
N TRP A 266 13.04 38.11 0.45
CA TRP A 266 13.80 37.43 -0.62
C TRP A 266 15.29 37.81 -0.67
N GLN A 267 15.75 38.72 0.18
CA GLN A 267 17.16 39.05 0.43
C GLN A 267 17.71 38.36 1.68
N GLY A 268 16.90 37.57 2.39
CA GLY A 268 17.31 36.82 3.59
C GLY A 268 17.30 37.63 4.89
N GLN A 269 16.67 38.82 4.89
CA GLN A 269 16.52 39.67 6.08
C GLN A 269 15.26 39.25 6.86
N ALA A 270 15.33 39.28 8.19
CA ALA A 270 14.18 38.96 9.03
C ALA A 270 13.03 39.97 8.83
N ARG A 271 11.79 39.49 8.88
CA ARG A 271 10.58 40.31 8.82
C ARG A 271 9.54 39.78 9.79
N ASP A 272 8.58 40.63 10.14
CA ASP A 272 7.44 40.22 10.95
C ASP A 272 6.56 39.22 10.20
N ALA A 273 6.01 38.27 10.95
CA ALA A 273 5.14 37.25 10.40
C ALA A 273 3.82 37.89 9.97
N ALA A 274 3.52 37.83 8.66
CA ALA A 274 2.17 38.02 8.19
C ALA A 274 1.28 36.90 8.78
N PRO A 275 0.05 37.21 9.20
CA PRO A 275 -0.87 36.18 9.67
C PRO A 275 -1.01 35.07 8.61
N PRO A 276 -1.01 33.79 9.02
CA PRO A 276 -1.11 32.69 8.08
C PRO A 276 -2.39 32.84 7.26
N ALA A 277 -2.29 32.66 5.93
CA ALA A 277 -3.46 32.60 5.07
C ALA A 277 -4.25 31.32 5.42
N THR A 278 -5.28 31.47 6.23
CA THR A 278 -6.21 30.41 6.64
C THR A 278 -7.21 30.04 5.54
N ASP A 279 -7.23 30.75 4.42
CA ASP A 279 -8.33 30.70 3.45
C ASP A 279 -8.01 29.77 2.26
N ALA A 280 -7.82 28.48 2.54
CA ALA A 280 -7.63 27.49 1.47
C ALA A 280 -8.94 27.20 0.73
N TYR A 281 -10.05 27.16 1.45
CA TYR A 281 -11.38 26.84 0.91
C TYR A 281 -12.28 28.06 0.80
N VAL A 282 -13.27 28.01 -0.09
CA VAL A 282 -14.40 28.94 -0.04
C VAL A 282 -15.20 28.70 1.25
N THR A 283 -15.76 29.75 1.84
CA THR A 283 -16.41 29.68 3.15
C THR A 283 -17.82 29.09 3.11
N SER A 284 -18.42 29.00 1.93
CA SER A 284 -19.73 28.39 1.73
C SER A 284 -19.88 27.81 0.33
N GLY A 285 -20.63 26.73 0.23
CA GLY A 285 -21.05 26.16 -1.03
C GLY A 285 -22.43 25.50 -0.88
N SER A 286 -23.14 25.38 -2.00
CA SER A 286 -24.43 24.71 -2.05
C SER A 286 -24.64 24.02 -3.40
N TYR A 287 -25.44 22.97 -3.40
CA TYR A 287 -26.02 22.43 -4.62
C TYR A 287 -27.44 21.92 -4.35
N VAL A 288 -28.24 21.87 -5.40
CA VAL A 288 -29.62 21.36 -5.36
C VAL A 288 -29.74 20.19 -6.32
N THR A 289 -30.46 19.15 -5.89
CA THR A 289 -30.73 17.99 -6.75
C THR A 289 -31.79 18.32 -7.81
N THR A 290 -31.85 17.50 -8.87
CA THR A 290 -33.07 17.36 -9.68
C THR A 290 -34.21 16.82 -8.82
N LEU A 291 -35.43 16.82 -9.36
CA LEU A 291 -36.58 16.18 -8.72
C LEU A 291 -36.33 14.67 -8.57
N ILE A 292 -36.30 14.20 -7.32
CA ILE A 292 -36.15 12.79 -6.99
C ILE A 292 -37.54 12.18 -6.95
N ASP A 293 -37.81 11.23 -7.85
CA ASP A 293 -39.11 10.57 -7.97
C ASP A 293 -39.16 9.29 -7.13
N SER A 294 -40.12 9.19 -6.21
CA SER A 294 -40.40 7.96 -5.45
C SER A 294 -41.14 6.90 -6.27
N GLY A 295 -41.79 7.29 -7.37
CA GLY A 295 -42.71 6.46 -8.15
C GLY A 295 -44.06 6.19 -7.46
N ILE A 296 -44.29 6.74 -6.26
CA ILE A 296 -45.47 6.51 -5.44
C ILE A 296 -46.26 7.82 -5.30
N SER A 297 -47.52 7.84 -5.73
CA SER A 297 -48.38 9.01 -5.52
C SER A 297 -48.62 9.22 -4.02
N ARG A 298 -48.56 10.48 -3.57
CA ARG A 298 -48.65 10.87 -2.16
C ARG A 298 -47.70 10.07 -1.28
N CYS A 299 -46.46 9.89 -1.73
CA CYS A 299 -45.44 9.17 -0.97
C CYS A 299 -45.16 9.88 0.37
N ARG A 300 -45.23 9.12 1.47
CA ARG A 300 -44.72 9.59 2.76
C ARG A 300 -43.22 9.37 2.79
N TRP A 301 -42.43 10.43 2.63
CA TRP A 301 -40.99 10.36 2.84
C TRP A 301 -40.70 10.14 4.33
N HIS A 302 -39.71 9.32 4.63
CA HIS A 302 -39.39 8.96 6.00
C HIS A 302 -38.30 9.87 6.55
N ARG A 303 -37.08 9.75 6.02
CA ARG A 303 -35.90 10.27 6.68
C ARG A 303 -34.77 10.56 5.71
N VAL A 304 -33.94 11.54 6.09
CA VAL A 304 -32.71 11.88 5.39
C VAL A 304 -31.53 11.54 6.28
N ARG A 305 -30.60 10.74 5.76
CA ARG A 305 -29.37 10.35 6.44
C ARG A 305 -28.16 10.80 5.66
N VAL A 306 -27.23 11.46 6.33
CA VAL A 306 -26.02 12.03 5.75
C VAL A 306 -24.81 11.35 6.38
N ASP A 307 -24.00 10.70 5.55
CA ASP A 307 -22.67 10.21 5.94
C ASP A 307 -21.65 11.32 5.61
N ALA A 308 -21.20 12.02 6.64
CA ALA A 308 -20.28 13.14 6.50
C ALA A 308 -19.20 13.15 7.59
N ASP A 309 -18.02 13.64 7.23
CA ASP A 309 -17.02 14.11 8.18
C ASP A 309 -17.17 15.64 8.34
N VAL A 310 -17.28 16.11 9.59
CA VAL A 310 -17.54 17.51 9.92
C VAL A 310 -16.49 18.00 10.90
N PRO A 311 -15.34 18.50 10.41
CA PRO A 311 -14.30 19.09 11.25
C PRO A 311 -14.80 20.30 12.04
N ALA A 312 -14.13 20.62 13.15
CA ALA A 312 -14.43 21.83 13.92
C ALA A 312 -14.31 23.09 13.04
N GLY A 313 -15.22 24.06 13.23
CA GLY A 313 -15.29 25.26 12.41
C GLY A 313 -16.03 25.07 11.07
N THR A 314 -16.55 23.87 10.79
CA THR A 314 -17.36 23.57 9.60
C THR A 314 -18.77 23.09 9.95
N ALA A 315 -19.70 23.18 9.00
CA ALA A 315 -21.05 22.67 9.15
C ALA A 315 -21.64 22.13 7.84
N VAL A 316 -22.54 21.17 7.99
CA VAL A 316 -23.36 20.61 6.92
C VAL A 316 -24.82 20.89 7.26
N ALA A 317 -25.58 21.41 6.31
CA ALA A 317 -27.02 21.60 6.44
C ALA A 317 -27.72 21.02 5.20
N VAL A 318 -28.84 20.34 5.42
CA VAL A 318 -29.66 19.78 4.34
C VAL A 318 -31.03 20.41 4.40
N GLY A 319 -31.46 21.01 3.29
CA GLY A 319 -32.84 21.38 3.05
C GLY A 319 -33.53 20.30 2.23
N ILE A 320 -34.80 20.03 2.52
CA ILE A 320 -35.68 19.23 1.67
C ILE A 320 -37.00 19.95 1.42
N VAL A 321 -37.61 19.63 0.29
CA VAL A 321 -39.00 19.99 -0.03
C VAL A 321 -39.68 18.83 -0.75
N VAL A 322 -40.91 18.53 -0.34
CA VAL A 322 -41.73 17.43 -0.86
C VAL A 322 -42.90 18.02 -1.64
N SER A 323 -43.15 17.50 -2.84
CA SER A 323 -44.26 17.96 -3.70
C SER A 323 -44.88 16.81 -4.48
N GLU A 324 -46.15 16.93 -4.84
CA GLU A 324 -46.82 15.92 -5.68
C GLU A 324 -46.62 16.18 -7.17
N ASP A 325 -46.52 17.45 -7.58
CA ASP A 325 -46.44 17.91 -8.97
C ASP A 325 -45.08 18.52 -9.34
N GLY A 326 -44.12 18.52 -8.41
CA GLY A 326 -42.78 19.09 -8.59
C GLY A 326 -42.68 20.60 -8.32
N ARG A 327 -43.78 21.27 -7.93
CA ARG A 327 -43.79 22.71 -7.63
C ARG A 327 -43.62 22.96 -6.14
N TYR A 328 -42.92 24.04 -5.79
CA TYR A 328 -42.70 24.49 -4.42
C TYR A 328 -42.35 25.98 -4.38
N GLU A 329 -42.55 26.60 -3.23
CA GLU A 329 -42.10 27.95 -2.89
C GLU A 329 -40.88 27.91 -1.97
N ASP A 330 -40.14 29.02 -1.86
CA ASP A 330 -38.95 29.09 -1.01
C ASP A 330 -39.26 28.93 0.49
N SER A 331 -40.51 29.20 0.91
CA SER A 331 -40.97 28.95 2.29
C SER A 331 -41.19 27.47 2.61
N ASP A 332 -41.29 26.61 1.61
CA ASP A 332 -41.64 25.19 1.79
C ASP A 332 -40.44 24.33 2.19
N TRP A 333 -39.24 24.90 2.19
CA TRP A 333 -38.02 24.18 2.56
C TRP A 333 -37.99 23.86 4.06
N GLN A 334 -38.01 22.57 4.39
CA GLN A 334 -37.63 22.10 5.70
C GLN A 334 -36.11 21.99 5.76
N VAL A 335 -35.46 22.75 6.65
CA VAL A 335 -33.99 22.75 6.80
C VAL A 335 -33.60 22.04 8.08
N SER A 336 -32.61 21.16 7.99
CA SER A 336 -32.03 20.47 9.14
C SER A 336 -31.30 21.45 10.07
N ALA A 337 -31.19 21.11 11.35
CA ALA A 337 -30.24 21.81 12.22
C ALA A 337 -28.81 21.68 11.65
N PRO A 338 -27.95 22.71 11.77
CA PRO A 338 -26.55 22.60 11.32
C PRO A 338 -25.83 21.43 12.00
N GLY A 339 -25.18 20.58 11.20
CA GLY A 339 -24.48 19.39 11.67
C GLY A 339 -25.37 18.16 11.92
N ALA A 340 -26.69 18.26 11.72
CA ALA A 340 -27.57 17.09 11.82
C ALA A 340 -27.29 16.10 10.67
N THR A 341 -26.88 14.89 11.02
CA THR A 341 -26.61 13.80 10.06
C THR A 341 -27.81 12.88 9.85
N ASP A 342 -28.89 13.06 10.62
CA ASP A 342 -30.10 12.26 10.55
C ASP A 342 -31.30 13.11 11.00
N PHE A 343 -32.33 13.25 10.17
CA PHE A 343 -33.55 13.97 10.53
C PHE A 343 -34.79 13.47 9.76
N LEU A 344 -35.94 13.56 10.43
CA LEU A 344 -37.25 13.16 9.90
C LEU A 344 -37.74 14.15 8.83
N VAL A 345 -38.32 13.63 7.74
CA VAL A 345 -39.07 14.46 6.79
C VAL A 345 -40.46 14.73 7.37
N ASP A 346 -40.68 15.96 7.82
CA ASP A 346 -41.92 16.42 8.45
C ASP A 346 -42.69 17.34 7.49
N GLN A 347 -43.03 16.78 6.32
CA GLN A 347 -43.79 17.46 5.28
C GLN A 347 -44.98 16.60 4.84
N PRO A 348 -46.02 17.23 4.24
CA PRO A 348 -47.12 16.50 3.65
C PRO A 348 -46.65 15.44 2.62
N PRO A 349 -47.41 14.35 2.44
CA PRO A 349 -47.03 13.30 1.49
C PRO A 349 -47.02 13.84 0.05
N GLY A 350 -45.99 13.48 -0.72
CA GLY A 350 -45.81 13.90 -2.11
C GLY A 350 -44.87 12.97 -2.87
N ARG A 351 -45.14 12.77 -4.16
CA ARG A 351 -44.38 11.87 -5.04
C ARG A 351 -42.90 12.27 -5.19
N PHE A 352 -42.60 13.55 -5.27
CA PHE A 352 -41.27 14.07 -5.56
C PHE A 352 -40.64 14.71 -4.33
N LEU A 353 -39.31 14.59 -4.22
CA LEU A 353 -38.51 15.30 -3.23
C LEU A 353 -37.37 16.05 -3.93
N ARG A 354 -37.11 17.29 -3.52
CA ARG A 354 -35.91 18.03 -3.90
C ARG A 354 -35.04 18.25 -2.67
N LEU A 355 -33.72 18.08 -2.82
CA LEU A 355 -32.76 18.22 -1.73
C LEU A 355 -31.78 19.34 -2.05
N ARG A 356 -31.48 20.17 -1.05
CA ARG A 356 -30.44 21.20 -1.09
C ARG A 356 -29.39 20.88 -0.05
N LEU A 357 -28.15 20.64 -0.47
CA LEU A 357 -27.01 20.53 0.44
C LEU A 357 -26.33 21.88 0.56
N ARG A 358 -26.02 22.31 1.78
CA ARG A 358 -25.20 23.49 2.06
C ARG A 358 -24.03 23.10 2.96
N LEU A 359 -22.83 23.47 2.53
CA LEU A 359 -21.58 23.32 3.26
C LEU A 359 -21.11 24.71 3.69
N SER A 360 -20.61 24.85 4.91
CA SER A 360 -19.94 26.08 5.36
C SER A 360 -18.70 25.78 6.20
N GLY A 361 -17.75 26.71 6.20
CA GLY A 361 -16.49 26.60 6.92
C GLY A 361 -15.79 27.94 7.10
N ASP A 362 -14.77 27.95 7.95
CA ASP A 362 -13.90 29.11 8.24
C ASP A 362 -12.76 29.30 7.23
N GLY A 363 -12.70 28.47 6.18
CA GLY A 363 -11.68 28.50 5.13
C GLY A 363 -10.47 27.60 5.40
N GLY A 364 -10.26 27.16 6.64
CA GLY A 364 -9.12 26.32 7.03
C GLY A 364 -9.36 24.82 6.83
N ALA A 365 -10.62 24.39 7.00
CA ALA A 365 -11.06 23.02 6.78
C ALA A 365 -12.35 22.98 5.93
N THR A 366 -12.68 21.80 5.42
CA THR A 366 -13.92 21.56 4.68
C THR A 366 -14.67 20.36 5.27
N PRO A 367 -16.00 20.41 5.40
CA PRO A 367 -16.78 19.21 5.63
C PRO A 367 -16.73 18.33 4.37
N ALA A 368 -16.84 17.00 4.56
CA ALA A 368 -16.80 16.03 3.48
C ALA A 368 -18.03 15.10 3.55
N VAL A 369 -18.96 15.24 2.60
CA VAL A 369 -20.21 14.45 2.55
C VAL A 369 -20.03 13.30 1.57
N ARG A 370 -19.89 12.07 2.09
CA ARG A 370 -19.65 10.86 1.30
C ARG A 370 -20.91 10.31 0.66
N ARG A 371 -22.05 10.44 1.34
CA ARG A 371 -23.30 9.85 0.90
C ARG A 371 -24.50 10.50 1.57
N ILE A 372 -25.59 10.64 0.84
CA ILE A 372 -26.91 10.93 1.39
C ILE A 372 -27.85 9.78 1.05
N ARG A 373 -28.64 9.32 2.02
CA ARG A 373 -29.67 8.30 1.85
C ARG A 373 -31.03 8.86 2.23
N LEU A 374 -31.98 8.72 1.32
CA LEU A 374 -33.38 9.11 1.48
C LEU A 374 -34.21 7.84 1.62
N ASP A 375 -34.94 7.69 2.72
CA ASP A 375 -35.79 6.52 2.97
C ASP A 375 -37.26 6.83 2.67
N PHE A 376 -37.93 5.94 1.92
CA PHE A 376 -39.34 6.04 1.54
C PHE A 376 -39.88 4.70 1.03
N PRO A 377 -41.19 4.40 1.12
CA PRO A 377 -42.16 5.12 1.93
C PRO A 377 -41.89 4.93 3.43
N ARG A 378 -42.39 5.84 4.25
CA ARG A 378 -42.37 5.75 5.71
C ARG A 378 -43.07 4.46 6.14
N ALA A 379 -42.29 3.56 6.71
CA ALA A 379 -42.73 2.37 7.41
C ALA A 379 -42.18 2.45 8.83
N THR A 380 -43.05 2.35 9.82
CA THR A 380 -42.66 2.43 11.23
C THR A 380 -43.23 1.24 11.99
N SER A 381 -42.71 0.95 13.17
CA SER A 381 -43.27 -0.09 14.04
C SER A 381 -44.72 0.17 14.45
N ALA A 382 -45.25 1.38 14.22
CA ALA A 382 -46.67 1.68 14.34
C ALA A 382 -47.55 0.78 13.46
N ASP A 383 -47.06 0.33 12.31
CA ASP A 383 -47.75 -0.62 11.41
C ASP A 383 -47.97 -2.00 12.04
N LEU A 384 -47.18 -2.33 13.07
CA LEU A 384 -47.29 -3.59 13.82
C LEU A 384 -48.21 -3.47 15.04
N LEU A 385 -48.67 -2.25 15.37
CA LEU A 385 -49.56 -2.03 16.50
C LEU A 385 -51.01 -2.37 16.15
N PRO A 386 -51.82 -2.78 17.15
CA PRO A 386 -53.25 -2.97 16.95
C PRO A 386 -53.93 -1.71 16.39
N PRO A 387 -54.91 -1.82 15.47
CA PRO A 387 -55.56 -0.68 14.84
C PRO A 387 -56.17 0.35 15.81
N ALA A 388 -56.51 -0.07 17.04
CA ALA A 388 -57.02 0.80 18.10
C ALA A 388 -56.08 1.97 18.43
N PHE A 389 -54.76 1.81 18.27
CA PHE A 389 -53.77 2.86 18.51
C PHE A 389 -53.63 3.85 17.34
N ARG A 390 -54.31 3.60 16.21
CA ARG A 390 -54.21 4.39 14.97
C ARG A 390 -55.54 4.93 14.45
N GLN A 391 -56.59 4.89 15.29
CA GLN A 391 -57.93 5.33 14.87
C GLN A 391 -58.04 6.85 14.76
N ASP A 392 -57.37 7.58 15.65
CA ASP A 392 -57.29 9.03 15.62
C ASP A 392 -56.09 9.48 14.79
N PRO A 393 -56.28 10.21 13.68
CA PRO A 393 -55.19 10.66 12.81
C PRO A 393 -54.12 11.50 13.53
N ALA A 394 -54.50 12.30 14.53
CA ALA A 394 -53.54 13.14 15.26
C ALA A 394 -52.69 12.31 16.23
N ALA A 395 -53.31 11.32 16.89
CA ALA A 395 -52.61 10.38 17.75
C ALA A 395 -51.73 9.40 16.94
N ASP A 396 -52.18 9.02 15.75
CA ASP A 396 -51.42 8.16 14.83
C ASP A 396 -50.14 8.87 14.34
N ASP A 397 -50.24 10.13 13.90
CA ASP A 397 -49.05 10.92 13.51
C ASP A 397 -48.06 11.10 14.66
N PHE A 398 -48.54 11.41 15.87
CA PHE A 398 -47.68 11.45 17.05
C PHE A 398 -47.02 10.09 17.33
N THR A 399 -47.77 9.00 17.24
CA THR A 399 -47.28 7.64 17.50
C THR A 399 -46.23 7.23 16.47
N GLU A 400 -46.45 7.49 15.18
CA GLU A 400 -45.46 7.28 14.12
C GLU A 400 -44.17 8.05 14.41
N ARG A 401 -44.27 9.36 14.72
CA ARG A 401 -43.10 10.20 15.01
C ARG A 401 -42.36 9.73 16.27
N PHE A 402 -43.09 9.37 17.33
CA PHE A 402 -42.53 8.86 18.58
C PHE A 402 -41.80 7.52 18.37
N LEU A 403 -42.45 6.56 17.69
CA LEU A 403 -41.86 5.24 17.41
C LEU A 403 -40.69 5.32 16.43
N SER A 404 -40.68 6.30 15.52
CA SER A 404 -39.56 6.50 14.60
C SER A 404 -38.21 6.71 15.31
N LEU A 405 -38.21 7.24 16.54
CA LEU A 405 -37.00 7.37 17.36
C LEU A 405 -36.43 6.01 17.80
N PHE A 406 -37.30 5.06 18.11
CA PHE A 406 -36.91 3.70 18.47
C PHE A 406 -36.55 2.89 17.21
N ASP A 407 -37.35 3.02 16.16
CA ASP A 407 -37.12 2.39 14.86
C ASP A 407 -35.76 2.81 14.28
N ALA A 408 -35.37 4.07 14.46
CA ALA A 408 -34.05 4.58 14.09
C ALA A 408 -32.90 3.77 14.72
N THR A 409 -33.05 3.48 16.02
CA THR A 409 -32.07 2.76 16.83
C THR A 409 -32.05 1.27 16.45
N LEU A 410 -33.21 0.64 16.32
CA LEU A 410 -33.33 -0.74 15.87
C LEU A 410 -32.78 -0.93 14.45
N ALA A 411 -33.11 -0.03 13.52
CA ALA A 411 -32.60 -0.06 12.16
C ALA A 411 -31.08 0.13 12.09
N GLN A 412 -30.45 0.76 13.09
CA GLN A 412 -28.98 0.80 13.19
C GLN A 412 -28.42 -0.57 13.59
N LEU A 413 -29.05 -1.25 14.55
CA LEU A 413 -28.67 -2.62 14.94
C LEU A 413 -28.89 -3.60 13.78
N ASP A 414 -30.02 -3.54 13.11
CA ASP A 414 -30.33 -4.38 11.95
C ASP A 414 -29.29 -4.19 10.85
N ARG A 415 -28.88 -2.95 10.55
CA ARG A 415 -27.79 -2.69 9.58
C ARG A 415 -26.46 -3.33 9.98
N VAL A 416 -26.13 -3.35 11.28
CA VAL A 416 -24.92 -4.04 11.76
C VAL A 416 -25.05 -5.55 11.55
N ILE A 417 -26.21 -6.11 11.85
CA ILE A 417 -26.52 -7.53 11.69
C ILE A 417 -26.50 -7.93 10.21
N GLU A 418 -27.16 -7.16 9.33
CA GLU A 418 -27.17 -7.37 7.89
C GLU A 418 -25.78 -7.30 7.27
N ARG A 419 -24.88 -6.48 7.84
CA ARG A 419 -23.50 -6.35 7.36
C ARG A 419 -22.58 -7.47 7.85
N TYR A 420 -23.00 -8.27 8.83
CA TYR A 420 -22.17 -9.33 9.40
C TYR A 420 -21.59 -10.32 8.36
N PRO A 421 -22.35 -10.81 7.35
CA PRO A 421 -21.79 -11.70 6.34
C PRO A 421 -20.61 -11.08 5.57
N ALA A 422 -20.65 -9.77 5.30
CA ALA A 422 -19.56 -9.05 4.64
C ALA A 422 -18.31 -8.93 5.53
N LEU A 423 -18.46 -9.01 6.86
CA LEU A 423 -17.35 -9.03 7.81
C LEU A 423 -16.70 -10.41 7.95
N LEU A 424 -17.35 -11.46 7.46
CA LEU A 424 -16.80 -12.82 7.41
C LEU A 424 -16.15 -13.18 6.07
N ASP A 425 -16.31 -12.35 5.04
CA ASP A 425 -15.72 -12.60 3.73
C ASP A 425 -14.23 -12.19 3.72
N PRO A 426 -13.28 -13.15 3.60
CA PRO A 426 -11.86 -12.84 3.55
C PRO A 426 -11.49 -11.94 2.36
N ALA A 427 -12.25 -11.95 1.26
CA ALA A 427 -11.95 -11.14 0.09
C ALA A 427 -12.24 -9.64 0.34
N GLY A 428 -13.32 -9.32 1.05
CA GLY A 428 -13.79 -7.94 1.25
C GLY A 428 -13.27 -7.23 2.50
N VAL A 429 -12.77 -7.95 3.51
CA VAL A 429 -12.36 -7.32 4.77
C VAL A 429 -11.01 -6.58 4.69
N PRO A 430 -10.81 -5.50 5.47
CA PRO A 430 -9.50 -4.86 5.62
C PRO A 430 -8.43 -5.82 6.17
N ASP A 431 -7.19 -5.66 5.73
CA ASP A 431 -6.07 -6.56 6.08
C ASP A 431 -5.85 -6.74 7.58
N ARG A 432 -6.15 -5.70 8.38
CA ARG A 432 -6.05 -5.72 9.85
C ARG A 432 -7.00 -6.71 10.54
N VAL A 433 -8.08 -7.11 9.86
CA VAL A 433 -9.11 -8.03 10.39
C VAL A 433 -8.75 -9.49 10.12
N LEU A 434 -7.91 -9.76 9.11
CA LEU A 434 -7.52 -11.12 8.72
C LEU A 434 -6.96 -11.97 9.87
N PRO A 435 -6.15 -11.45 10.83
CA PRO A 435 -5.68 -12.24 11.96
C PRO A 435 -6.79 -12.67 12.92
N TRP A 436 -7.82 -11.83 13.09
CA TRP A 436 -8.99 -12.18 13.92
C TRP A 436 -9.81 -13.30 13.27
N LEU A 437 -10.08 -13.19 11.96
CA LEU A 437 -10.73 -14.28 11.20
C LEU A 437 -9.93 -15.58 11.23
N ALA A 438 -8.60 -15.49 11.15
CA ALA A 438 -7.72 -16.65 11.29
C ALA A 438 -7.87 -17.29 12.66
N GLY A 439 -7.94 -16.48 13.72
CA GLY A 439 -8.18 -16.95 15.08
C GLY A 439 -9.47 -17.76 15.23
N LEU A 440 -10.57 -17.32 14.58
CA LEU A 440 -11.84 -18.06 14.58
C LEU A 440 -11.71 -19.47 13.97
N LEU A 441 -10.83 -19.62 12.97
CA LEU A 441 -10.58 -20.90 12.30
C LEU A 441 -9.43 -21.70 12.91
N GLY A 442 -8.76 -21.19 13.96
CA GLY A 442 -7.57 -21.82 14.53
C GLY A 442 -6.32 -21.73 13.63
N LEU A 443 -6.30 -20.78 12.70
CA LEU A 443 -5.13 -20.44 11.87
C LEU A 443 -4.27 -19.39 12.57
N SER A 444 -2.96 -19.49 12.37
CA SER A 444 -2.00 -18.45 12.80
C SER A 444 -1.06 -18.10 11.64
N TYR A 445 -0.84 -16.81 11.43
CA TYR A 445 0.04 -16.31 10.39
C TYR A 445 1.48 -16.19 10.88
N GLU A 446 2.42 -16.44 9.98
CA GLU A 446 3.82 -16.08 10.21
C GLU A 446 4.09 -14.63 9.80
N ALA A 447 5.07 -14.00 10.45
CA ALA A 447 5.57 -12.70 10.04
C ALA A 447 6.19 -12.81 8.64
N GLY A 448 5.73 -11.97 7.71
CA GLY A 448 6.21 -11.94 6.32
C GLY A 448 5.23 -12.45 5.26
N TRP A 449 4.10 -13.07 5.64
CA TRP A 449 3.04 -13.38 4.66
C TRP A 449 2.29 -12.10 4.27
N ASP A 450 2.14 -11.87 2.97
CA ASP A 450 1.37 -10.75 2.45
C ASP A 450 -0.15 -10.97 2.65
N ALA A 451 -0.95 -9.92 2.40
CA ALA A 451 -2.40 -10.01 2.58
C ALA A 451 -3.07 -10.98 1.59
N ALA A 452 -2.52 -11.14 0.38
CA ALA A 452 -3.07 -12.02 -0.63
C ALA A 452 -2.95 -13.50 -0.21
N THR A 453 -1.78 -13.93 0.25
CA THR A 453 -1.53 -15.27 0.80
C THR A 453 -2.41 -15.52 2.02
N ARG A 454 -2.56 -14.55 2.93
CA ARG A 454 -3.45 -14.69 4.10
C ARG A 454 -4.90 -14.94 3.71
N ARG A 455 -5.43 -14.15 2.76
CA ARG A 455 -6.79 -14.32 2.23
C ARG A 455 -6.98 -15.68 1.55
N ALA A 456 -6.03 -16.08 0.72
CA ALA A 456 -6.06 -17.38 0.04
C ALA A 456 -6.05 -18.55 1.03
N LEU A 457 -5.25 -18.45 2.10
CA LEU A 457 -5.20 -19.47 3.13
C LEU A 457 -6.50 -19.54 3.94
N LEU A 458 -7.10 -18.40 4.30
CA LEU A 458 -8.42 -18.36 4.96
C LEU A 458 -9.51 -19.01 4.11
N ALA A 459 -9.56 -18.68 2.82
CA ALA A 459 -10.52 -19.24 1.89
C ALA A 459 -10.35 -20.77 1.74
N ALA A 460 -9.10 -21.26 1.74
CA ALA A 460 -8.80 -22.69 1.65
C ALA A 460 -8.93 -23.45 2.98
N ALA A 461 -8.99 -22.75 4.12
CA ALA A 461 -8.90 -23.36 5.45
C ALA A 461 -9.93 -24.47 5.71
N PRO A 462 -11.22 -24.32 5.36
CA PRO A 462 -12.21 -25.38 5.59
C PRO A 462 -11.84 -26.70 4.88
N GLU A 463 -11.34 -26.61 3.65
CA GLU A 463 -10.94 -27.79 2.87
C GLU A 463 -9.63 -28.40 3.37
N LEU A 464 -8.66 -27.55 3.74
CA LEU A 464 -7.41 -27.99 4.35
C LEU A 464 -7.65 -28.73 5.66
N TYR A 465 -8.58 -28.25 6.50
CA TYR A 465 -8.91 -28.93 7.75
C TYR A 465 -9.68 -30.23 7.56
N ARG A 466 -10.62 -30.29 6.59
CA ARG A 466 -11.31 -31.54 6.23
C ARG A 466 -10.35 -32.64 5.81
N ARG A 467 -9.24 -32.28 5.14
CA ARG A 467 -8.24 -33.22 4.62
C ARG A 467 -6.92 -33.17 5.40
N ARG A 468 -6.94 -32.66 6.63
CA ARG A 468 -5.72 -32.50 7.44
C ARG A 468 -5.01 -33.83 7.59
N GLY A 469 -3.68 -33.81 7.46
CA GLY A 469 -2.86 -35.01 7.54
C GLY A 469 -2.74 -35.81 6.24
N THR A 470 -3.38 -35.37 5.16
CA THR A 470 -3.19 -35.97 3.83
C THR A 470 -2.05 -35.28 3.06
N PRO A 471 -1.37 -36.00 2.13
CA PRO A 471 -0.40 -35.37 1.22
C PRO A 471 -1.02 -34.24 0.39
N TRP A 472 -2.32 -34.32 0.08
CA TRP A 472 -3.04 -33.27 -0.63
C TRP A 472 -3.07 -31.97 0.17
N ALA A 473 -3.49 -32.02 1.44
CA ALA A 473 -3.58 -30.82 2.27
C ALA A 473 -2.21 -30.17 2.50
N LEU A 474 -1.18 -30.98 2.70
CA LEU A 474 0.18 -30.47 2.83
C LEU A 474 0.69 -29.81 1.54
N ARG A 475 0.44 -30.43 0.39
CA ARG A 475 0.82 -29.88 -0.93
C ARG A 475 0.12 -28.55 -1.20
N GLU A 476 -1.17 -28.48 -0.88
CA GLU A 476 -2.00 -27.31 -1.10
C GLU A 476 -1.62 -26.16 -0.17
N ALA A 477 -1.35 -26.43 1.11
CA ALA A 477 -0.85 -25.44 2.05
C ALA A 477 0.49 -24.83 1.59
N VAL A 478 1.43 -25.67 1.13
CA VAL A 478 2.72 -25.20 0.60
C VAL A 478 2.53 -24.39 -0.69
N ARG A 479 1.62 -24.82 -1.57
CA ARG A 479 1.29 -24.10 -2.81
C ARG A 479 0.75 -22.70 -2.54
N ILE A 480 -0.15 -22.54 -1.55
CA ILE A 480 -0.72 -21.25 -1.18
C ILE A 480 0.34 -20.33 -0.55
N VAL A 481 1.17 -20.86 0.35
CA VAL A 481 2.14 -20.05 1.11
C VAL A 481 3.37 -19.68 0.28
N PHE A 482 3.91 -20.62 -0.51
CA PHE A 482 5.17 -20.44 -1.23
C PHE A 482 4.99 -20.30 -2.75
N GLY A 483 3.78 -20.45 -3.27
CA GLY A 483 3.50 -20.36 -4.71
C GLY A 483 4.05 -21.53 -5.54
N VAL A 484 4.55 -22.59 -4.90
CA VAL A 484 5.19 -23.74 -5.56
C VAL A 484 4.57 -25.04 -5.09
N ALA A 485 4.29 -25.96 -6.02
CA ALA A 485 3.79 -27.29 -5.69
C ALA A 485 4.95 -28.18 -5.20
N PRO A 486 4.93 -28.67 -3.94
CA PRO A 486 5.96 -29.58 -3.48
C PRO A 486 5.73 -31.00 -4.01
N VAL A 487 6.81 -31.78 -4.02
CA VAL A 487 6.73 -33.24 -4.10
C VAL A 487 6.84 -33.81 -2.68
N ILE A 488 5.91 -34.68 -2.33
CA ILE A 488 5.90 -35.39 -1.05
C ILE A 488 6.37 -36.81 -1.33
N ASP A 489 7.50 -37.16 -0.75
CA ASP A 489 8.17 -38.45 -0.88
C ASP A 489 7.95 -39.24 0.42
N GLU A 490 7.15 -40.30 0.35
CA GLU A 490 6.87 -41.18 1.47
C GLU A 490 7.99 -42.22 1.59
N LEU A 491 8.78 -42.13 2.66
CA LEU A 491 10.01 -42.92 2.78
C LEU A 491 9.75 -44.41 3.06
N ALA A 492 8.48 -44.79 3.28
CA ALA A 492 8.06 -46.18 3.35
C ALA A 492 8.44 -46.98 2.10
N ALA A 493 8.62 -46.35 0.93
CA ALA A 493 9.09 -47.02 -0.28
C ALA A 493 10.62 -47.19 -0.33
N ASP A 494 11.39 -46.39 0.42
CA ASP A 494 12.86 -46.45 0.48
C ASP A 494 13.37 -47.57 1.42
N ARG A 495 12.47 -48.47 1.84
CA ARG A 495 12.81 -49.64 2.66
C ARG A 495 13.84 -50.50 1.94
N ARG A 496 14.97 -50.75 2.62
CA ARG A 496 15.98 -51.70 2.13
C ARG A 496 15.49 -53.11 2.42
N TRP A 497 15.10 -53.84 1.37
CA TRP A 497 14.61 -55.21 1.49
C TRP A 497 15.73 -56.25 1.64
N ALA A 498 16.99 -55.90 1.32
CA ALA A 498 18.18 -56.74 1.52
C ALA A 498 19.49 -55.90 1.56
N GLN A 499 20.46 -56.32 2.37
CA GLN A 499 21.83 -55.77 2.41
C GLN A 499 22.85 -56.92 2.40
N LEU A 500 23.72 -56.96 1.38
CA LEU A 500 24.83 -57.91 1.27
C LEU A 500 26.08 -57.33 1.93
N HIS A 501 26.55 -57.96 3.02
CA HIS A 501 27.85 -57.63 3.62
C HIS A 501 28.95 -58.34 2.83
N LYS A 502 29.90 -57.59 2.25
CA LYS A 502 31.19 -58.14 1.85
C LYS A 502 32.14 -57.94 3.03
N ALA A 503 32.54 -59.03 3.66
CA ALA A 503 33.45 -59.04 4.80
C ALA A 503 34.80 -58.40 4.42
N VAL A 504 34.99 -57.12 4.77
CA VAL A 504 36.30 -56.48 4.82
C VAL A 504 36.38 -55.71 6.14
N GLY A 505 36.87 -56.42 7.17
CA GLY A 505 37.75 -55.89 8.23
C GLY A 505 37.37 -54.64 9.04
N GLY A 506 36.14 -54.16 9.03
CA GLY A 506 35.73 -53.00 9.84
C GLY A 506 34.85 -53.40 11.02
N SER A 507 35.32 -53.20 12.24
CA SER A 507 34.56 -53.33 13.51
C SER A 507 33.52 -52.22 13.68
N GLY A 508 32.61 -52.07 12.72
CA GLY A 508 31.43 -51.23 12.81
C GLY A 508 30.20 -52.13 12.91
N ALA A 509 29.35 -51.91 13.91
CA ALA A 509 28.06 -52.56 14.03
C ALA A 509 27.17 -52.15 12.83
N GLY A 510 27.28 -52.89 11.73
CA GLY A 510 26.53 -52.67 10.50
C GLY A 510 25.36 -53.65 10.41
N GLU A 511 24.15 -53.10 10.40
CA GLU A 511 22.91 -53.80 10.07
C GLU A 511 23.02 -54.46 8.68
N GLY A 512 22.61 -55.73 8.57
CA GLY A 512 22.66 -56.53 7.34
C GLY A 512 21.92 -57.87 7.48
N LEU A 513 21.69 -58.60 6.38
CA LEU A 513 21.03 -59.91 6.43
C LEU A 513 21.84 -60.90 7.27
N GLY A 514 21.22 -61.44 8.34
CA GLY A 514 21.87 -62.17 9.43
C GLY A 514 21.98 -61.39 10.75
N ALA A 515 21.67 -60.08 10.76
CA ALA A 515 21.64 -59.24 11.96
C ALA A 515 20.31 -59.28 12.73
N VAL A 516 19.26 -59.89 12.17
CA VAL A 516 18.02 -60.15 12.92
C VAL A 516 18.28 -61.31 13.87
N ARG A 517 18.64 -60.99 15.12
CA ARG A 517 18.66 -61.99 16.20
C ARG A 517 17.22 -62.40 16.49
N LEU A 518 16.81 -63.59 16.04
CA LEU A 518 15.53 -64.20 16.43
C LEU A 518 15.40 -64.36 17.97
N PHE A 519 16.54 -64.44 18.68
CA PHE A 519 16.60 -64.51 20.14
C PHE A 519 17.74 -63.62 20.69
N GLY A 520 17.39 -62.41 21.13
CA GLY A 520 18.25 -61.46 21.84
C GLY A 520 17.72 -61.14 23.24
N ARG A 521 18.45 -60.32 24.02
CA ARG A 521 18.12 -59.92 25.42
C ARG A 521 16.78 -59.18 25.59
N SER A 522 15.97 -59.07 24.53
CA SER A 522 14.58 -58.59 24.49
C SER A 522 13.57 -59.50 25.22
N ALA A 523 14.02 -60.38 26.13
CA ALA A 523 13.19 -61.24 26.97
C ALA A 523 12.31 -60.46 27.98
N SER A 524 12.41 -59.12 28.02
CA SER A 524 11.70 -58.23 28.92
C SER A 524 10.49 -57.51 28.29
N ARG A 525 9.77 -58.14 27.34
CA ARG A 525 8.49 -57.62 26.83
C ARG A 525 7.31 -58.50 27.21
N PHE A 526 6.16 -57.86 27.39
CA PHE A 526 4.91 -58.51 27.79
C PHE A 526 4.46 -59.53 26.73
N ARG A 527 4.25 -60.78 27.16
CA ARG A 527 3.67 -61.88 26.38
C ARG A 527 2.33 -62.26 26.98
N VAL A 528 1.28 -62.26 26.16
CA VAL A 528 -0.05 -62.72 26.56
C VAL A 528 0.04 -64.19 26.99
N GLY A 529 -0.32 -64.48 28.24
CA GLY A 529 -0.25 -65.82 28.83
C GLY A 529 1.12 -66.24 29.40
N GLY A 530 2.17 -65.41 29.29
CA GLY A 530 3.52 -65.76 29.76
C GLY A 530 4.22 -64.72 30.63
N SER A 531 3.72 -63.48 30.71
CA SER A 531 4.33 -62.42 31.52
C SER A 531 3.41 -62.02 32.69
N ALA A 532 3.97 -61.94 33.89
CA ALA A 532 3.27 -61.42 35.06
C ALA A 532 3.00 -59.91 34.94
N LEU A 533 1.86 -59.46 35.46
CA LEU A 533 1.49 -58.03 35.52
C LEU A 533 2.61 -57.22 36.22
N GLY A 534 3.05 -56.14 35.59
CA GLY A 534 4.09 -55.23 36.13
C GLY A 534 5.55 -55.65 35.89
N ALA A 535 5.81 -56.86 35.37
CA ALA A 535 7.18 -57.35 35.17
C ALA A 535 7.82 -56.96 33.82
N ALA A 536 7.03 -56.44 32.87
CA ALA A 536 7.51 -56.07 31.54
C ALA A 536 6.99 -54.68 31.12
N PRO A 537 7.86 -53.75 30.69
CA PRO A 537 7.43 -52.43 30.23
C PRO A 537 6.56 -52.49 28.98
N LEU A 538 5.42 -51.77 28.99
CA LEU A 538 4.56 -51.52 27.83
C LEU A 538 5.22 -50.45 26.94
N ARG A 539 6.15 -50.85 26.07
CA ARG A 539 6.71 -49.97 25.04
C ARG A 539 6.02 -50.21 23.70
N ALA A 540 5.23 -49.23 23.23
CA ALA A 540 4.51 -49.30 21.96
C ALA A 540 5.42 -49.09 20.72
N PHE A 541 6.66 -48.62 20.90
CA PHE A 541 7.60 -48.34 19.80
C PHE A 541 9.08 -48.49 20.24
N GLY A 542 9.90 -49.16 19.40
CA GLY A 542 11.35 -49.45 19.59
C GLY A 542 11.68 -50.47 20.70
N ALA A 543 12.65 -51.39 20.65
CA ALA A 543 13.79 -51.61 19.75
C ALA A 543 13.80 -53.06 19.18
N PRO A 544 13.73 -53.19 17.86
CA PRO A 544 14.13 -54.38 17.11
C PRO A 544 15.60 -54.21 16.71
N ASP A 545 16.49 -55.19 16.84
CA ASP A 545 17.91 -54.97 16.49
C ASP A 545 18.15 -54.71 14.97
N SER A 546 17.09 -54.55 14.17
CA SER A 546 17.10 -54.30 12.72
C SER A 546 15.67 -54.39 12.15
N ASP A 547 14.77 -53.47 12.46
CA ASP A 547 13.46 -53.43 11.76
C ASP A 547 13.48 -52.43 10.59
N PRO A 548 13.82 -52.89 9.37
CA PRO A 548 13.77 -52.05 8.17
C PRO A 548 12.32 -51.66 7.80
N TYR A 549 11.30 -52.31 8.36
CA TYR A 549 9.90 -52.07 8.00
C TYR A 549 9.34 -50.81 8.69
N THR A 550 9.67 -50.57 9.96
CA THR A 550 9.14 -49.42 10.72
C THR A 550 10.01 -48.17 10.67
N ALA A 551 11.31 -48.29 10.38
CA ALA A 551 12.29 -47.19 10.38
C ALA A 551 11.88 -45.99 9.49
N HIS A 552 11.21 -46.26 8.36
CA HIS A 552 10.75 -45.24 7.42
C HIS A 552 9.23 -45.13 7.29
N ALA A 553 8.46 -45.96 8.00
CA ALA A 553 7.01 -46.08 7.79
C ALA A 553 6.20 -44.81 8.14
N HIS A 554 6.66 -44.03 9.11
CA HIS A 554 6.00 -42.80 9.56
C HIS A 554 6.75 -41.55 9.09
N ARG A 555 7.69 -41.68 8.14
CA ARG A 555 8.56 -40.59 7.70
C ARG A 555 8.23 -40.19 6.28
N PHE A 556 8.14 -38.89 6.05
CA PHE A 556 7.99 -38.32 4.72
C PHE A 556 8.96 -37.17 4.53
N ARG A 557 9.23 -36.85 3.27
CA ARG A 557 10.11 -35.76 2.88
C ARG A 557 9.37 -34.84 1.92
N VAL A 558 9.42 -33.54 2.21
CA VAL A 558 8.90 -32.50 1.34
C VAL A 558 10.05 -31.93 0.53
N LEU A 559 9.96 -32.07 -0.79
CA LEU A 559 10.97 -31.68 -1.77
C LEU A 559 10.50 -30.45 -2.53
N LEU A 560 11.37 -29.44 -2.60
CA LEU A 560 11.15 -28.20 -3.32
C LEU A 560 12.41 -27.75 -4.08
N PRO A 561 12.27 -26.98 -5.18
CA PRO A 561 13.41 -26.41 -5.90
C PRO A 561 14.29 -25.49 -5.03
N ALA A 562 15.53 -25.27 -5.48
CA ALA A 562 16.42 -24.33 -4.82
C ALA A 562 15.86 -22.89 -4.87
N GLY A 563 15.86 -22.19 -3.73
CA GLY A 563 15.41 -20.80 -3.65
C GLY A 563 13.90 -20.57 -3.70
N SER A 564 13.07 -21.62 -3.75
CA SER A 564 11.62 -21.49 -3.83
C SER A 564 10.93 -21.18 -2.48
N ALA A 565 11.60 -21.49 -1.36
CA ALA A 565 11.06 -21.28 -0.02
C ALA A 565 12.21 -21.13 0.98
N ASP A 566 12.00 -20.34 2.04
CA ASP A 566 12.84 -20.41 3.23
C ASP A 566 12.65 -21.79 3.89
N ARG A 567 13.75 -22.50 4.08
CA ARG A 567 13.76 -23.86 4.65
C ARG A 567 13.16 -23.87 6.05
N THR A 568 13.41 -22.85 6.86
CA THR A 568 12.94 -22.78 8.25
C THR A 568 11.44 -22.58 8.31
N ALA A 569 10.91 -21.62 7.53
CA ALA A 569 9.48 -21.39 7.41
C ALA A 569 8.73 -22.63 6.86
N LEU A 570 9.30 -23.29 5.85
CA LEU A 570 8.73 -24.52 5.29
C LEU A 570 8.67 -25.64 6.33
N LEU A 571 9.74 -25.84 7.11
CA LEU A 571 9.76 -26.86 8.17
C LEU A 571 8.66 -26.60 9.20
N ARG A 572 8.50 -25.37 9.67
CA ARG A 572 7.42 -25.00 10.61
C ARG A 572 6.03 -25.27 10.04
N LEU A 573 5.81 -24.97 8.75
CA LEU A 573 4.54 -25.28 8.09
C LEU A 573 4.29 -26.79 8.06
N VAL A 574 5.30 -27.58 7.71
CA VAL A 574 5.21 -29.04 7.69
C VAL A 574 4.91 -29.59 9.08
N GLU A 575 5.61 -29.15 10.12
CA GLU A 575 5.40 -29.59 11.50
C GLU A 575 3.98 -29.29 12.00
N ARG A 576 3.40 -28.14 11.62
CA ARG A 576 2.03 -27.76 12.01
C ARG A 576 0.95 -28.60 11.30
N GLN A 577 1.21 -28.99 10.06
CA GLN A 577 0.24 -29.71 9.21
C GLN A 577 0.38 -31.23 9.31
N ALA A 578 1.56 -31.72 9.70
CA ALA A 578 1.86 -33.14 9.87
C ALA A 578 1.01 -33.75 11.00
N PRO A 579 0.48 -34.97 10.81
CA PRO A 579 -0.08 -35.74 11.92
C PRO A 579 0.96 -36.00 13.00
N ALA A 580 0.54 -36.02 14.27
CA ALA A 580 1.43 -36.20 15.42
C ALA A 580 2.27 -37.49 15.39
N HIS A 581 1.80 -38.53 14.69
CA HIS A 581 2.50 -39.80 14.57
C HIS A 581 3.55 -39.83 13.43
N THR A 582 3.67 -38.76 12.64
CA THR A 582 4.55 -38.69 11.48
C THR A 582 5.75 -37.77 11.73
N VAL A 583 6.86 -38.04 11.04
CA VAL A 583 8.07 -37.19 11.07
C VAL A 583 8.34 -36.69 9.66
N GLY A 584 8.08 -35.40 9.45
CA GLY A 584 8.33 -34.70 8.20
C GLY A 584 9.73 -34.11 8.15
N SER A 585 10.43 -34.27 7.03
CA SER A 585 11.69 -33.58 6.75
C SER A 585 11.55 -32.70 5.51
N VAL A 586 12.28 -31.59 5.46
CA VAL A 586 12.24 -30.66 4.32
C VAL A 586 13.58 -30.63 3.62
N ARG A 587 13.54 -30.66 2.29
CA ARG A 587 14.70 -30.44 1.42
C ARG A 587 14.33 -29.43 0.36
N THR A 588 14.98 -28.29 0.44
CA THR A 588 15.07 -27.34 -0.66
C THR A 588 16.33 -27.68 -1.46
N GLY A 589 16.25 -27.63 -2.78
CA GLY A 589 17.40 -27.92 -3.65
C GLY A 589 18.63 -27.06 -3.32
N GLY A 590 19.81 -27.51 -3.76
CA GLY A 590 21.09 -26.83 -3.53
C GLY A 590 22.05 -26.91 -4.72
N ALA A 591 23.21 -26.25 -4.62
CA ALA A 591 24.24 -26.30 -5.65
C ALA A 591 25.00 -27.64 -5.57
N GLY A 592 24.48 -28.68 -6.22
CA GLY A 592 25.15 -29.97 -6.39
C GLY A 592 24.30 -31.19 -6.01
N PHE A 593 24.86 -32.38 -6.26
CA PHE A 593 24.26 -33.65 -5.89
C PHE A 593 24.69 -34.07 -4.48
N VAL A 594 23.75 -34.56 -3.67
CA VAL A 594 24.05 -35.14 -2.36
C VAL A 594 24.20 -36.64 -2.49
N VAL A 595 25.44 -37.13 -2.39
CA VAL A 595 25.78 -38.56 -2.46
C VAL A 595 25.19 -39.30 -1.25
N GLY A 596 24.63 -40.49 -1.47
CA GLY A 596 24.02 -41.31 -0.42
C GLY A 596 22.55 -40.98 -0.13
N SER A 597 21.95 -40.02 -0.84
CA SER A 597 20.53 -39.67 -0.74
C SER A 597 19.88 -39.65 -2.13
N ARG A 598 18.59 -40.01 -2.21
CA ARG A 598 17.81 -39.91 -3.45
C ARG A 598 17.73 -38.43 -3.87
N SER A 599 18.08 -38.14 -5.12
CA SER A 599 18.00 -36.80 -5.72
C SER A 599 17.12 -36.89 -6.97
N THR A 600 16.09 -36.06 -7.06
CA THR A 600 15.07 -36.12 -8.11
C THR A 600 15.23 -34.95 -9.07
N VAL A 601 15.67 -35.25 -10.29
CA VAL A 601 15.83 -34.27 -11.36
C VAL A 601 14.47 -33.62 -11.68
N GLY A 602 14.46 -32.29 -11.75
CA GLY A 602 13.25 -31.48 -11.98
C GLY A 602 12.47 -31.12 -10.72
N VAL A 603 12.88 -31.61 -9.53
CA VAL A 603 12.21 -31.34 -8.25
C VAL A 603 13.16 -30.65 -7.27
N ASP A 604 14.10 -31.39 -6.69
CA ASP A 604 15.11 -30.86 -5.75
C ASP A 604 16.47 -30.64 -6.43
N THR A 605 16.60 -31.10 -7.67
CA THR A 605 17.83 -31.08 -8.46
C THR A 605 17.52 -30.55 -9.85
N ALA A 606 18.24 -29.52 -10.30
CA ALA A 606 18.08 -28.97 -11.64
C ALA A 606 19.42 -28.97 -12.38
N PHE A 607 19.40 -29.39 -13.65
CA PHE A 607 20.53 -29.19 -14.55
C PHE A 607 20.52 -27.75 -15.06
N VAL A 608 21.22 -26.87 -14.36
CA VAL A 608 21.38 -25.47 -14.75
C VAL A 608 22.75 -25.25 -15.40
N PRO A 609 22.87 -24.33 -16.37
CA PRO A 609 24.17 -23.88 -16.82
C PRO A 609 25.00 -23.41 -15.63
N LEU A 610 26.27 -23.81 -15.57
CA LEU A 610 27.17 -23.29 -14.54
C LEU A 610 27.19 -21.75 -14.64
N PRO A 611 27.09 -21.02 -13.51
CA PRO A 611 27.21 -19.57 -13.52
C PRO A 611 28.54 -19.16 -14.16
N ALA A 612 28.53 -18.05 -14.90
CA ALA A 612 29.74 -17.56 -15.56
C ALA A 612 30.85 -17.37 -14.51
N PRO A 613 32.07 -17.89 -14.75
CA PRO A 613 33.16 -17.76 -13.80
C PRO A 613 33.52 -16.28 -13.63
N VAL A 614 33.35 -15.75 -12.41
CA VAL A 614 33.76 -14.38 -12.07
C VAL A 614 35.15 -14.44 -11.43
N LEU A 615 36.16 -13.94 -12.13
CA LEU A 615 37.50 -13.76 -11.57
C LEU A 615 37.48 -12.58 -10.58
N GLY A 616 38.04 -12.76 -9.38
CA GLY A 616 38.18 -11.70 -8.37
C GLY A 616 37.01 -11.52 -7.38
N GLY A 617 35.98 -12.37 -7.42
CA GLY A 617 34.93 -12.37 -6.39
C GLY A 617 35.38 -12.98 -5.06
N ALA A 618 34.56 -12.86 -4.00
CA ALA A 618 34.85 -13.39 -2.65
C ALA A 618 35.11 -14.92 -2.60
N ARG A 619 34.79 -15.66 -3.67
CA ARG A 619 35.20 -17.04 -3.93
C ARG A 619 35.77 -17.13 -5.35
N PRO A 620 37.07 -16.84 -5.57
CA PRO A 620 37.65 -16.82 -6.90
C PRO A 620 37.71 -18.24 -7.49
N VAL A 621 37.25 -18.40 -8.74
CA VAL A 621 37.35 -19.66 -9.49
C VAL A 621 38.84 -19.98 -9.71
N ARG A 622 39.32 -21.11 -9.19
CA ARG A 622 40.69 -21.58 -9.47
C ARG A 622 40.69 -22.42 -10.74
N LEU A 623 41.36 -21.91 -11.77
CA LEU A 623 41.65 -22.67 -13.00
C LEU A 623 42.30 -24.01 -12.61
N ASN A 624 41.88 -25.09 -13.27
CA ASN A 624 42.30 -26.48 -13.04
C ASN A 624 41.72 -27.19 -11.79
N ARG A 625 40.97 -26.49 -10.91
CA ARG A 625 40.24 -27.10 -9.80
C ARG A 625 38.72 -26.93 -9.91
N ASP A 626 38.27 -25.75 -10.29
CA ASP A 626 36.86 -25.33 -10.18
C ASP A 626 36.25 -24.88 -11.53
N GLY A 627 37.00 -24.96 -12.63
CA GLY A 627 36.60 -24.43 -13.94
C GLY A 627 36.85 -25.39 -15.08
N VAL A 628 35.80 -25.70 -15.84
CA VAL A 628 35.90 -26.38 -17.15
C VAL A 628 35.98 -25.31 -18.24
N LEU A 629 37.14 -25.20 -18.89
CA LEU A 629 37.31 -24.29 -20.03
C LEU A 629 36.55 -24.86 -21.24
N ARG A 630 35.58 -24.09 -21.74
CA ARG A 630 34.83 -24.44 -22.96
C ARG A 630 35.72 -24.17 -24.19
N PRO A 631 35.69 -25.02 -25.24
CA PRO A 631 36.42 -24.72 -26.47
C PRO A 631 35.90 -23.43 -27.13
N GLY A 632 36.80 -22.67 -27.74
CA GLY A 632 36.45 -21.47 -28.51
C GLY A 632 35.60 -21.78 -29.75
N PRO A 633 35.14 -20.74 -30.49
CA PRO A 633 34.15 -20.87 -31.58
C PRO A 633 34.51 -21.86 -32.70
N ARG A 634 35.79 -22.19 -32.86
CA ARG A 634 36.32 -23.11 -33.90
C ARG A 634 36.67 -24.51 -33.37
N GLY A 635 36.43 -24.80 -32.09
CA GLY A 635 36.66 -26.13 -31.51
C GLY A 635 35.50 -27.09 -31.77
N LEU A 636 35.80 -28.32 -32.18
CA LEU A 636 34.81 -29.38 -32.40
C LEU A 636 33.94 -29.58 -31.14
N ARG A 637 32.64 -29.32 -31.28
CA ARG A 637 31.64 -29.63 -30.25
C ARG A 637 31.40 -31.13 -30.22
N ARG A 638 32.13 -31.87 -29.38
CA ARG A 638 31.68 -33.21 -28.99
C ARG A 638 30.54 -33.04 -27.99
N GLY A 639 29.30 -33.21 -28.46
CA GLY A 639 28.15 -33.35 -27.58
C GLY A 639 28.32 -34.59 -26.69
N VAL A 640 27.95 -34.46 -25.42
CA VAL A 640 27.89 -35.60 -24.50
C VAL A 640 26.58 -36.33 -24.77
N GLY A 641 26.66 -37.56 -25.28
CA GLY A 641 25.54 -38.51 -25.24
C GLY A 641 25.45 -39.12 -23.85
N VAL A 642 24.33 -38.95 -23.17
CA VAL A 642 24.05 -39.60 -21.88
C VAL A 642 23.82 -41.08 -22.14
N GLY A 643 24.69 -41.96 -21.61
CA GLY A 643 24.43 -43.40 -21.66
C GLY A 643 25.63 -44.35 -21.66
N VAL A 644 26.87 -43.91 -21.89
CA VAL A 644 28.01 -44.86 -21.96
C VAL A 644 29.11 -44.57 -20.94
N VAL A 645 29.59 -43.33 -20.77
CA VAL A 645 30.27 -42.85 -19.56
C VAL A 645 30.12 -41.33 -19.55
N SER A 646 29.48 -40.76 -18.53
CA SER A 646 29.35 -39.31 -18.38
C SER A 646 29.90 -38.89 -17.04
N ALA A 647 30.97 -38.09 -17.03
CA ALA A 647 31.50 -37.49 -15.81
C ALA A 647 30.84 -36.12 -15.61
N VAL A 648 29.92 -36.04 -14.65
CA VAL A 648 29.42 -34.77 -14.12
C VAL A 648 30.47 -34.28 -13.12
N GLY A 649 31.06 -33.11 -13.36
CA GLY A 649 31.94 -32.47 -12.38
C GLY A 649 31.15 -32.11 -11.13
N VAL A 650 31.26 -32.92 -10.08
CA VAL A 650 30.60 -32.68 -8.80
C VAL A 650 31.57 -31.90 -7.92
N HIS A 651 31.17 -30.69 -7.49
CA HIS A 651 31.82 -30.06 -6.35
C HIS A 651 31.40 -30.82 -5.09
N THR A 652 32.24 -31.75 -4.63
CA THR A 652 32.05 -32.41 -3.34
C THR A 652 32.48 -31.44 -2.24
N ARG A 653 31.51 -30.81 -1.56
CA ARG A 653 31.77 -30.17 -0.26
C ARG A 653 31.39 -31.16 0.82
N VAL A 654 32.38 -31.60 1.59
CA VAL A 654 32.13 -32.30 2.86
C VAL A 654 31.78 -31.21 3.87
N SER A 655 30.59 -31.28 4.44
CA SER A 655 30.16 -30.39 5.54
C SER A 655 30.69 -30.88 6.87
#